data_AF-A0A8T1PS10-F1
#
_entry.id   AF-A0A8T1PS10-F1
#
_cell.length_a   1.000
_cell.length_b   1.000
_cell.length_c   1.000
_cell.angle_alpha   90.00
_cell.angle_beta   90.00
_cell.angle_gamma   90.00
#
_symmetry.space_group_name_H-M   'P 1'
#
loop_
_entity.id
_entity.type
_entity.pdbx_description
1 polymer ?
#
loop_
_entity_poly.entity_id
_entity_poly.type
_entity_poly.pdbx_seq_one_letter_code
_entity_poly.pdbx_strand_id
1 'polypeptide(L)'
;MPMKGLRSLCFHSKTSSYSSPNSSPSSRPSHSTCPIPRSTSFSLDSAMIDQSIEAAAALITKWNPDSSSYANVTSLFYESKAEAMQFIHRVNNLQKAMHALVSDNSSSSDKVVQAHKLMQIAMKRLQKEFYQILSMNRAHLDPESVSARSSRASTRSSISDYEEDDDDDDDVRPAGASIEEVEEVSSIAMADLRSIAECMISSGYAKECVSIYKIIRKSIVDEGIYRLGVEKLSSSLINKMDWEVLELKIKNWLDAVKISMRTLFTGERILCDHVFSSSDSIRESCFTEISKQGATMLFSFPEVVAKSKKSPEKIFQVLDMYTTISENWPEIESIFSFDSTASILSQAITSLVRLGESVRSMLSDFESAIQKDSSKSLVLDGGVHPVTLHAMNYLSLLADYSNILGNIFTDWPHPTKSSLPESYFDSPQSDESPTTAISMRIAWPILVLLCKLDGRAKHYKDVSLSYLFLANNIQHVVSTVRTSNLQYLLGEDWISKHENKVRQFAAKYERLAWGKVIASLPENPTAEISSAEAREILRKFNSSFEEAYLKQGMLVVSDRNLRDEMKVSIATKLEPVYQKFYDKYRPISERGERNARLYVRFSPEDVGNYLSDLFLGTIKSIDWGSSPSSSSSSSHWRRDQSTRR
;
A
#
# COMPACT_ATOMS: atom_id res chain seq x y z
N MET A 1 19.52 17.24 -4.89
CA MET A 1 19.89 15.91 -5.43
C MET A 1 19.82 14.89 -4.30
N PRO A 2 19.30 13.67 -4.48
CA PRO A 2 18.78 13.06 -5.71
C PRO A 2 17.24 13.06 -5.75
N MET A 3 16.64 13.79 -6.70
CA MET A 3 15.20 13.74 -7.05
C MET A 3 15.01 13.00 -8.39
N LYS A 4 15.60 11.81 -8.55
CA LYS A 4 15.52 11.05 -9.80
C LYS A 4 14.54 9.87 -9.73
N GLY A 5 14.37 9.22 -8.58
CA GLY A 5 13.41 8.13 -8.37
C GLY A 5 11.92 8.52 -8.26
N LEU A 6 11.57 9.82 -8.26
CA LEU A 6 10.17 10.30 -8.18
C LEU A 6 9.54 10.61 -9.54
N ARG A 7 10.26 10.39 -10.64
CA ARG A 7 9.75 10.73 -11.98
C ARG A 7 8.45 9.99 -12.34
N SER A 8 8.20 8.79 -11.84
CA SER A 8 6.96 8.06 -12.15
C SER A 8 5.70 8.68 -11.50
N LEU A 9 5.82 9.25 -10.30
CA LEU A 9 4.69 9.87 -9.59
C LEU A 9 4.31 11.24 -10.18
N CYS A 10 5.25 11.96 -10.77
CA CYS A 10 5.03 13.30 -11.34
C CYS A 10 4.68 13.31 -12.85
N PHE A 11 4.51 12.16 -13.50
CA PHE A 11 4.23 12.08 -14.94
C PHE A 11 2.93 11.34 -15.28
N HIS A 12 1.79 11.80 -14.75
CA HIS A 12 0.48 11.51 -15.36
C HIS A 12 -0.45 12.74 -15.32
N SER A 13 -0.19 13.70 -16.19
CA SER A 13 -1.21 14.62 -16.73
C SER A 13 -0.76 15.13 -18.10
N LYS A 14 -1.23 14.50 -19.18
CA LYS A 14 -1.14 15.06 -20.53
C LYS A 14 -2.34 15.98 -20.74
N THR A 15 -2.11 17.28 -20.75
CA THR A 15 -2.97 18.26 -21.44
C THR A 15 -2.11 19.29 -22.18
N SER A 16 -2.56 19.60 -23.39
CA SER A 16 -1.86 20.27 -24.49
C SER A 16 -1.41 21.70 -24.16
N SER A 17 -0.09 21.94 -24.19
CA SER A 17 0.50 23.29 -24.12
C SER A 17 0.67 23.89 -25.52
N TYR A 18 -0.10 24.94 -25.81
CA TYR A 18 0.13 25.81 -26.96
C TYR A 18 1.42 26.61 -26.78
N SER A 19 2.31 26.48 -27.77
CA SER A 19 3.58 27.19 -27.88
C SER A 19 3.43 28.56 -28.53
N SER A 20 4.14 29.58 -28.01
CA SER A 20 4.79 30.61 -28.84
C SER A 20 5.87 31.39 -28.07
N PRO A 21 6.87 31.98 -28.76
CA PRO A 21 8.24 32.09 -28.27
C PRO A 21 8.69 33.51 -27.88
N ASN A 22 9.79 33.55 -27.14
CA ASN A 22 10.56 34.75 -26.77
C ASN A 22 11.34 35.35 -27.95
N SER A 23 11.36 36.68 -28.03
CA SER A 23 12.49 37.46 -28.58
C SER A 23 12.54 38.88 -28.01
N SER A 24 13.67 39.25 -27.39
CA SER A 24 14.11 40.64 -27.14
C SER A 24 15.17 41.01 -28.21
N PRO A 25 15.75 42.24 -28.31
CA PRO A 25 15.45 43.53 -27.68
C PRO A 25 15.50 44.79 -28.62
N SER A 26 15.17 45.96 -28.05
CA SER A 26 15.59 47.33 -28.41
C SER A 26 14.91 48.08 -29.57
N SER A 27 14.32 49.23 -29.24
CA SER A 27 14.63 50.59 -29.77
C SER A 27 13.49 51.57 -29.45
N ARG A 28 13.84 52.74 -28.89
CA ARG A 28 12.95 53.92 -28.84
C ARG A 28 12.82 54.49 -30.26
N PRO A 29 11.64 55.03 -30.63
CA PRO A 29 11.58 56.49 -30.72
C PRO A 29 10.26 57.09 -30.20
N SER A 30 10.30 58.41 -30.10
CA SER A 30 9.38 59.35 -29.49
C SER A 30 8.18 59.78 -30.37
N HIS A 31 7.11 60.21 -29.69
CA HIS A 31 6.02 61.11 -30.11
C HIS A 31 5.08 60.68 -31.26
N SER A 32 3.81 60.42 -30.92
CA SER A 32 2.69 61.28 -31.34
C SER A 32 1.41 60.86 -30.61
N THR A 33 0.70 61.87 -30.11
CA THR A 33 -0.47 61.79 -29.25
C THR A 33 -1.73 61.85 -30.11
N CYS A 34 -2.65 60.89 -29.95
CA CYS A 34 -4.08 61.07 -30.21
C CYS A 34 -4.91 60.11 -29.32
N PRO A 35 -6.14 60.49 -28.93
CA PRO A 35 -6.65 60.22 -27.58
C PRO A 35 -7.55 58.97 -27.49
N ILE A 36 -7.43 58.26 -26.36
CA ILE A 36 -8.36 57.22 -25.92
C ILE A 36 -9.36 57.86 -24.93
N PRO A 37 -10.66 57.46 -24.93
CA PRO A 37 -11.71 58.20 -24.23
C PRO A 37 -11.50 58.19 -22.72
N ARG A 38 -11.63 59.36 -22.09
CA ARG A 38 -11.71 59.49 -20.64
C ARG A 38 -12.91 58.69 -20.14
N SER A 39 -12.64 57.72 -19.29
CA SER A 39 -13.62 57.21 -18.33
C SER A 39 -14.23 58.38 -17.58
N THR A 40 -15.54 58.50 -17.68
CA THR A 40 -16.37 59.45 -16.94
C THR A 40 -16.22 59.17 -15.44
N SER A 41 -15.46 60.01 -14.75
CA SER A 41 -15.49 60.11 -13.29
C SER A 41 -16.86 60.64 -12.88
N PHE A 42 -17.72 59.78 -12.33
CA PHE A 42 -18.93 60.23 -11.64
C PHE A 42 -18.52 60.98 -10.37
N SER A 43 -18.56 62.31 -10.43
CA SER A 43 -18.54 63.16 -9.23
C SER A 43 -19.82 62.88 -8.46
N LEU A 44 -19.71 62.29 -7.27
CA LEU A 44 -20.83 62.18 -6.34
C LEU A 44 -21.16 63.59 -5.84
N ASP A 45 -22.41 64.02 -5.98
CA ASP A 45 -22.84 65.32 -5.45
C ASP A 45 -22.64 65.36 -3.93
N SER A 46 -22.17 66.49 -3.40
CA SER A 46 -21.93 66.71 -1.96
C SER A 46 -23.14 66.34 -1.08
N ALA A 47 -24.37 66.58 -1.58
CA ALA A 47 -25.60 66.17 -0.90
C ALA A 47 -25.80 64.63 -0.81
N MET A 48 -25.33 63.89 -1.81
CA MET A 48 -25.39 62.41 -1.82
C MET A 48 -24.36 61.81 -0.85
N ILE A 49 -23.20 62.46 -0.69
CA ILE A 49 -22.18 62.10 0.30
C ILE A 49 -22.75 62.28 1.72
N ASP A 50 -23.38 63.43 1.99
CA ASP A 50 -23.99 63.72 3.29
C ASP A 50 -25.11 62.74 3.64
N GLN A 51 -26.01 62.46 2.69
CA GLN A 51 -27.08 61.48 2.88
C GLN A 51 -26.53 60.08 3.15
N SER A 52 -25.41 59.70 2.52
CA SER A 52 -24.76 58.42 2.75
C SER A 52 -24.18 58.30 4.16
N ILE A 53 -23.56 59.38 4.66
CA ILE A 53 -22.99 59.43 6.02
C ILE A 53 -24.10 59.39 7.07
N GLU A 54 -25.18 60.15 6.88
CA GLU A 54 -26.31 60.20 7.82
C GLU A 54 -27.05 58.86 7.87
N ALA A 55 -27.34 58.25 6.72
CA ALA A 55 -27.97 56.93 6.66
C ALA A 55 -27.10 55.84 7.28
N ALA A 56 -25.77 55.91 7.10
CA ALA A 56 -24.83 55.01 7.76
C ALA A 56 -24.78 55.26 9.27
N ALA A 57 -24.80 56.53 9.72
CA ALA A 57 -24.77 56.88 11.13
C ALA A 57 -25.95 56.29 11.91
N ALA A 58 -27.17 56.35 11.36
CA ALA A 58 -28.36 55.81 12.02
C ALA A 58 -28.24 54.31 12.30
N LEU A 59 -27.83 53.53 11.29
CA LEU A 59 -27.74 52.07 11.40
C LEU A 59 -26.50 51.60 12.17
N ILE A 60 -25.33 52.23 11.95
CA ILE A 60 -24.09 51.87 12.64
C ILE A 60 -24.19 52.18 14.15
N THR A 61 -24.79 53.31 14.51
CA THR A 61 -24.93 53.68 15.93
C THR A 61 -25.91 52.77 16.66
N LYS A 62 -27.01 52.33 16.00
CA LYS A 62 -27.93 51.32 16.54
C LYS A 62 -27.19 50.04 16.95
N TRP A 63 -26.25 49.62 16.11
CA TRP A 63 -25.48 48.38 16.27
C TRP A 63 -24.09 48.58 16.87
N ASN A 64 -23.85 49.70 17.54
CA ASN A 64 -22.57 49.95 18.21
C ASN A 64 -22.43 49.07 19.46
N PRO A 65 -21.46 48.13 19.50
CA PRO A 65 -21.30 47.20 20.61
C PRO A 65 -20.88 47.90 21.92
N ASP A 66 -20.24 49.07 21.84
CA ASP A 66 -19.72 49.78 23.01
C ASP A 66 -20.78 50.65 23.70
N SER A 67 -21.87 51.03 22.99
CA SER A 67 -22.89 51.95 23.52
C SER A 67 -24.27 51.32 23.71
N SER A 68 -24.55 50.19 23.06
CA SER A 68 -25.85 49.53 23.11
C SER A 68 -25.72 48.16 23.79
N SER A 69 -26.35 47.99 24.96
CA SER A 69 -26.40 46.69 25.65
C SER A 69 -27.04 45.61 24.77
N TYR A 70 -28.03 45.99 23.95
CA TYR A 70 -28.65 45.15 22.94
C TYR A 70 -27.64 44.70 21.87
N ALA A 71 -26.94 45.64 21.22
CA ALA A 71 -25.93 45.29 20.21
C ALA A 71 -24.73 44.54 20.80
N ASN A 72 -24.51 44.65 22.11
CA ASN A 72 -23.47 43.92 22.80
C ASN A 72 -23.81 42.42 22.98
N VAL A 73 -25.09 42.04 23.06
CA VAL A 73 -25.46 40.63 23.28
C VAL A 73 -25.94 39.99 21.98
N THR A 74 -26.67 40.74 21.17
CA THR A 74 -27.36 40.19 20.01
C THR A 74 -26.47 40.13 18.76
N SER A 75 -26.62 39.08 17.95
CA SER A 75 -26.03 39.01 16.60
C SER A 75 -26.94 39.62 15.54
N LEU A 76 -26.35 40.45 14.69
CA LEU A 76 -27.01 41.11 13.57
C LEU A 76 -27.47 40.10 12.51
N PHE A 77 -26.64 39.10 12.20
CA PHE A 77 -26.93 38.11 11.16
C PHE A 77 -27.99 37.09 11.58
N TYR A 78 -28.03 36.72 12.86
CA TYR A 78 -29.07 35.82 13.38
C TYR A 78 -30.43 36.49 13.53
N GLU A 79 -30.49 37.79 13.88
CA GLU A 79 -31.79 38.47 14.02
C GLU A 79 -32.47 38.78 12.68
N SER A 80 -31.71 39.31 11.71
CA SER A 80 -32.29 39.70 10.44
C SER A 80 -31.21 39.75 9.36
N LYS A 81 -31.22 38.73 8.50
CA LYS A 81 -30.35 38.69 7.31
C LYS A 81 -30.54 39.91 6.41
N ALA A 82 -31.77 40.40 6.27
CA ALA A 82 -32.06 41.60 5.50
C ALA A 82 -31.40 42.86 6.11
N GLU A 83 -31.46 43.01 7.43
CA GLU A 83 -30.81 44.14 8.12
C GLU A 83 -29.28 44.01 8.08
N ALA A 84 -28.74 42.80 8.19
CA ALA A 84 -27.31 42.53 8.07
C ALA A 84 -26.75 42.92 6.69
N MET A 85 -27.46 42.56 5.61
CA MET A 85 -27.06 42.94 4.26
C MET A 85 -27.20 44.45 4.02
N GLN A 86 -28.22 45.09 4.60
CA GLN A 86 -28.32 46.55 4.59
C GLN A 86 -27.16 47.20 5.35
N PHE A 87 -26.75 46.65 6.49
CA PHE A 87 -25.60 47.13 7.25
C PHE A 87 -24.33 47.09 6.41
N ILE A 88 -24.01 45.95 5.77
CA ILE A 88 -22.86 45.84 4.85
C ILE A 88 -22.96 46.87 3.71
N HIS A 89 -24.15 47.01 3.11
CA HIS A 89 -24.36 47.97 2.04
C HIS A 89 -24.11 49.43 2.49
N ARG A 90 -24.56 49.80 3.70
CA ARG A 90 -24.32 51.13 4.27
C ARG A 90 -22.84 51.36 4.57
N VAL A 91 -22.12 50.34 5.04
CA VAL A 91 -20.66 50.42 5.26
C VAL A 91 -19.92 50.63 3.93
N ASN A 92 -20.28 49.89 2.89
CA ASN A 92 -19.66 50.04 1.57
C ASN A 92 -19.94 51.43 0.96
N ASN A 93 -21.15 51.97 1.15
CA ASN A 93 -21.47 53.33 0.71
C ASN A 93 -20.73 54.39 1.54
N LEU A 94 -20.59 54.18 2.85
CA LEU A 94 -19.77 55.03 3.71
C LEU A 94 -18.31 55.05 3.26
N GLN A 95 -17.75 53.90 2.86
CA GLN A 95 -16.41 53.82 2.31
C GLN A 95 -16.28 54.64 1.01
N LYS A 96 -17.22 54.49 0.07
CA LYS A 96 -17.24 55.28 -1.17
C LYS A 96 -17.33 56.78 -0.89
N ALA A 97 -18.18 57.17 0.06
CA ALA A 97 -18.30 58.56 0.52
C ALA A 97 -16.99 59.08 1.14
N MET A 98 -16.29 58.27 1.95
CA MET A 98 -14.98 58.61 2.50
C MET A 98 -13.92 58.84 1.41
N HIS A 99 -13.88 58.00 0.37
CA HIS A 99 -12.97 58.19 -0.76
C HIS A 99 -13.27 59.46 -1.57
N ALA A 100 -14.55 59.79 -1.76
CA ALA A 100 -14.97 61.02 -2.42
C ALA A 100 -14.59 62.26 -1.59
N LEU A 101 -14.82 62.23 -0.27
CA LEU A 101 -14.45 63.32 0.65
C LEU A 101 -12.94 63.59 0.67
N VAL A 102 -12.10 62.56 0.59
CA VAL A 102 -10.63 62.71 0.54
C VAL A 102 -10.16 63.25 -0.81
N SER A 103 -10.91 63.04 -1.88
CA SER A 103 -10.57 63.53 -3.22
C SER A 103 -10.95 65.00 -3.42
N ASP A 104 -12.02 65.45 -2.75
CA ASP A 104 -12.43 66.85 -2.72
C ASP A 104 -11.71 67.60 -1.58
N ASN A 105 -10.65 68.34 -1.93
CA ASN A 105 -9.87 69.20 -1.03
C ASN A 105 -10.67 70.35 -0.36
N SER A 106 -11.97 70.43 -0.61
CA SER A 106 -12.92 71.44 -0.08
C SER A 106 -13.85 70.89 1.01
N SER A 107 -13.72 69.61 1.39
CA SER A 107 -14.61 68.95 2.34
C SER A 107 -14.32 69.34 3.81
N SER A 108 -15.38 69.49 4.62
CA SER A 108 -15.26 69.85 6.04
C SER A 108 -14.55 68.76 6.84
N SER A 109 -13.47 69.12 7.54
CA SER A 109 -12.67 68.21 8.39
C SER A 109 -13.53 67.35 9.34
N ASP A 110 -14.62 67.92 9.88
CA ASP A 110 -15.51 67.24 10.82
C ASP A 110 -16.25 66.03 10.20
N LYS A 111 -16.67 66.13 8.93
CA LYS A 111 -17.37 65.03 8.24
C LYS A 111 -16.45 63.85 7.98
N VAL A 112 -15.19 64.12 7.65
CA VAL A 112 -14.17 63.08 7.49
C VAL A 112 -13.92 62.36 8.81
N VAL A 113 -13.80 63.12 9.91
CA VAL A 113 -13.65 62.56 11.27
C VAL A 113 -14.87 61.73 11.67
N GLN A 114 -16.08 62.23 11.41
CA GLN A 114 -17.32 61.51 11.70
C GLN A 114 -17.41 60.21 10.90
N ALA A 115 -17.17 60.26 9.59
CA ALA A 115 -17.20 59.08 8.72
C ALA A 115 -16.15 58.04 9.16
N HIS A 116 -14.94 58.48 9.52
CA HIS A 116 -13.90 57.60 10.05
C HIS A 116 -14.32 56.93 11.37
N LYS A 117 -14.91 57.68 12.31
CA LYS A 117 -15.42 57.12 13.57
C LYS A 117 -16.52 56.09 13.32
N LEU A 118 -17.45 56.37 12.41
CA LEU A 118 -18.50 55.42 12.02
C LEU A 118 -17.91 54.15 11.39
N MET A 119 -16.91 54.29 10.52
CA MET A 119 -16.21 53.15 9.94
C MET A 119 -15.56 52.27 11.02
N GLN A 120 -14.88 52.86 12.01
CA GLN A 120 -14.29 52.10 13.11
C GLN A 120 -15.35 51.33 13.92
N ILE A 121 -16.49 51.94 14.23
CA ILE A 121 -17.59 51.29 14.95
C ILE A 121 -18.15 50.13 14.12
N ALA A 122 -18.38 50.35 12.82
CA ALA A 122 -18.87 49.32 11.93
C ALA A 122 -17.93 48.13 11.83
N MET A 123 -16.62 48.39 11.71
CA MET A 123 -15.61 47.33 11.65
C MET A 123 -15.52 46.54 12.94
N LYS A 124 -15.61 47.17 14.11
CA LYS A 124 -15.70 46.45 15.39
C LYS A 124 -16.93 45.54 15.44
N ARG A 125 -18.08 46.02 14.94
CA ARG A 125 -19.31 45.21 14.87
C ARG A 125 -19.13 44.02 13.94
N LEU A 126 -18.61 44.23 12.73
CA LEU A 126 -18.36 43.15 11.77
C LEU A 126 -17.34 42.12 12.29
N GLN A 127 -16.27 42.56 12.97
CA GLN A 127 -15.34 41.66 13.66
C GLN A 127 -16.06 40.73 14.66
N LYS A 128 -16.97 41.31 15.45
CA LYS A 128 -17.74 40.56 16.44
C LYS A 128 -18.70 39.56 15.79
N GLU A 129 -19.40 39.96 14.73
CA GLU A 129 -20.28 39.06 13.97
C GLU A 129 -19.48 37.91 13.34
N PHE A 130 -18.35 38.23 12.72
CA PHE A 130 -17.46 37.24 12.11
C PHE A 130 -16.98 36.21 13.14
N TYR A 131 -16.59 36.66 14.33
CA TYR A 131 -16.24 35.79 15.45
C TYR A 131 -17.43 34.92 15.91
N GLN A 132 -18.62 35.53 16.07
CA GLN A 132 -19.82 34.84 16.55
C GLN A 132 -20.27 33.76 15.56
N ILE A 133 -20.32 34.05 14.26
CA ILE A 133 -20.71 33.08 13.23
C ILE A 133 -19.73 31.90 13.21
N LEU A 134 -18.41 32.16 13.24
CA LEU A 134 -17.40 31.10 13.28
C LEU A 134 -17.50 30.25 14.56
N SER A 135 -17.79 30.87 15.70
CA SER A 135 -17.84 30.18 16.99
C SER A 135 -19.12 29.37 17.18
N MET A 136 -20.28 29.92 16.79
CA MET A 136 -21.58 29.27 16.92
C MET A 136 -21.75 28.12 15.91
N ASN A 137 -21.15 28.22 14.73
CA ASN A 137 -21.21 27.19 13.70
C ASN A 137 -19.99 26.25 13.71
N ARG A 138 -19.33 26.05 14.86
CA ARG A 138 -18.13 25.20 14.95
C ARG A 138 -18.37 23.78 14.43
N ALA A 139 -19.53 23.19 14.72
CA ALA A 139 -19.91 21.85 14.26
C ALA A 139 -20.28 21.82 12.77
N HIS A 140 -21.02 22.82 12.28
CA HIS A 140 -21.48 22.88 10.89
C HIS A 140 -20.41 23.34 9.90
N LEU A 141 -19.38 24.05 10.39
CA LEU A 141 -18.20 24.44 9.63
C LEU A 141 -17.03 23.50 9.89
N ASP A 142 -17.24 22.36 10.54
CA ASP A 142 -16.16 21.41 10.69
C ASP A 142 -15.69 20.93 9.29
N PRO A 143 -14.41 20.59 9.12
CA PRO A 143 -13.91 20.24 7.80
C PRO A 143 -14.62 19.03 7.15
N GLU A 144 -15.20 18.15 7.96
CA GLU A 144 -15.97 16.99 7.50
C GLU A 144 -17.27 17.41 6.82
N SER A 145 -18.08 18.26 7.46
CA SER A 145 -19.32 18.79 6.89
C SER A 145 -19.06 19.58 5.59
N VAL A 146 -17.98 20.38 5.56
CA VAL A 146 -17.62 21.17 4.38
C VAL A 146 -17.17 20.29 3.20
N SER A 147 -16.34 19.26 3.47
CA SER A 147 -15.86 18.35 2.42
C SER A 147 -16.96 17.43 1.88
N ALA A 148 -17.81 16.90 2.77
CA ALA A 148 -18.94 16.04 2.40
C ALA A 148 -19.90 16.75 1.44
N ARG A 149 -20.21 18.02 1.73
CA ARG A 149 -21.02 18.88 0.85
C ARG A 149 -20.39 19.03 -0.53
N SER A 150 -19.09 19.35 -0.60
CA SER A 150 -18.42 19.57 -1.89
C SER A 150 -18.44 18.31 -2.76
N SER A 151 -18.23 17.14 -2.14
CA SER A 151 -18.28 15.86 -2.82
C SER A 151 -19.68 15.60 -3.41
N ARG A 152 -20.75 15.90 -2.66
CA ARG A 152 -22.15 15.70 -3.08
C ARG A 152 -22.62 16.72 -4.12
N ALA A 153 -22.16 17.97 -4.02
CA ALA A 153 -22.43 19.00 -5.02
C ALA A 153 -21.82 18.62 -6.38
N SER A 154 -20.61 18.03 -6.39
CA SER A 154 -19.97 17.51 -7.61
C SER A 154 -20.70 16.29 -8.21
N THR A 155 -21.28 15.41 -7.38
CA THR A 155 -22.11 14.31 -7.90
C THR A 155 -23.45 14.80 -8.45
N ARG A 156 -24.10 15.78 -7.79
CA ARG A 156 -25.36 16.38 -8.27
C ARG A 156 -25.18 17.19 -9.56
N SER A 157 -24.03 17.84 -9.75
CA SER A 157 -23.72 18.56 -10.99
C SER A 157 -23.34 17.63 -12.16
N SER A 158 -22.99 16.38 -11.87
CA SER A 158 -22.62 15.37 -12.86
C SER A 158 -23.80 14.47 -13.28
N ILE A 159 -24.94 14.53 -12.57
CA ILE A 159 -26.14 13.70 -12.84
C ILE A 159 -27.33 14.49 -13.44
N SER A 160 -27.13 15.74 -13.85
CA SER A 160 -28.23 16.60 -14.31
C SER A 160 -28.70 16.39 -15.76
N ASP A 161 -28.63 15.17 -16.32
CA ASP A 161 -29.05 14.91 -17.71
C ASP A 161 -29.79 13.58 -17.94
N TYR A 162 -30.27 12.89 -16.90
CA TYR A 162 -31.19 11.75 -17.09
C TYR A 162 -32.40 11.89 -16.17
N GLU A 163 -33.59 11.94 -16.78
CA GLU A 163 -34.88 11.82 -16.09
C GLU A 163 -34.93 10.45 -15.39
N GLU A 164 -35.10 10.44 -14.06
CA GLU A 164 -35.38 9.22 -13.30
C GLU A 164 -36.90 8.97 -13.30
N ASP A 165 -37.29 7.87 -13.95
CA ASP A 165 -38.58 7.19 -13.73
C ASP A 165 -38.52 6.45 -12.39
N ASP A 166 -39.67 6.44 -11.70
CA ASP A 166 -39.96 5.85 -10.40
C ASP A 166 -39.28 4.50 -10.12
N ASP A 167 -38.77 4.33 -8.90
CA ASP A 167 -39.05 3.11 -8.13
C ASP A 167 -39.02 3.37 -6.62
N ASP A 168 -40.06 2.85 -5.96
CA ASP A 168 -40.34 2.91 -4.52
C ASP A 168 -39.24 2.22 -3.69
N ASP A 169 -38.64 2.95 -2.73
CA ASP A 169 -38.10 2.33 -1.52
C ASP A 169 -38.16 3.33 -0.33
N ASP A 170 -39.20 3.19 0.48
CA ASP A 170 -39.58 4.07 1.59
C ASP A 170 -38.94 3.64 2.92
N ASP A 171 -37.59 3.71 3.03
CA ASP A 171 -36.91 3.54 4.34
C ASP A 171 -35.60 4.37 4.54
N VAL A 172 -35.28 5.34 3.67
CA VAL A 172 -34.04 6.18 3.79
C VAL A 172 -34.32 7.65 4.13
N ARG A 173 -35.60 8.06 4.20
CA ARG A 173 -36.01 9.47 4.30
C ARG A 173 -35.55 10.26 5.55
N PRO A 174 -35.43 9.71 6.78
CA PRO A 174 -35.11 10.54 7.95
C PRO A 174 -33.64 10.99 8.03
N ALA A 175 -32.70 10.20 7.48
CA ALA A 175 -31.28 10.55 7.47
C ALA A 175 -30.93 11.54 6.35
N GLY A 176 -31.61 11.49 5.20
CA GLY A 176 -31.42 12.44 4.10
C GLY A 176 -31.85 13.86 4.46
N ALA A 177 -33.01 14.01 5.12
CA ALA A 177 -33.55 15.31 5.52
C ALA A 177 -32.68 16.03 6.57
N SER A 178 -32.09 15.27 7.50
CA SER A 178 -31.19 15.81 8.53
C SER A 178 -29.80 16.18 7.98
N ILE A 179 -29.36 15.56 6.89
CA ILE A 179 -28.13 15.95 6.16
C ILE A 179 -28.36 17.24 5.35
N GLU A 180 -29.51 17.37 4.67
CA GLU A 180 -29.84 18.59 3.90
C GLU A 180 -29.94 19.84 4.80
N GLU A 181 -30.52 19.70 6.00
CA GLU A 181 -30.62 20.80 6.97
C GLU A 181 -29.23 21.27 7.45
N VAL A 182 -28.31 20.34 7.72
CA VAL A 182 -26.92 20.65 8.12
C VAL A 182 -26.14 21.33 6.98
N GLU A 183 -26.36 20.91 5.74
CA GLU A 183 -25.76 21.52 4.55
C GLU A 183 -26.29 22.95 4.30
N GLU A 184 -27.57 23.20 4.53
CA GLU A 184 -28.17 24.53 4.37
C GLU A 184 -27.62 25.51 5.42
N VAL A 185 -27.53 25.09 6.69
CA VAL A 185 -26.97 25.89 7.79
C VAL A 185 -25.51 26.25 7.51
N SER A 186 -24.69 25.28 7.06
CA SER A 186 -23.29 25.55 6.70
C SER A 186 -23.15 26.50 5.51
N SER A 187 -23.99 26.37 4.48
CA SER A 187 -23.99 27.25 3.32
C SER A 187 -24.36 28.69 3.66
N ILE A 188 -25.35 28.88 4.56
CA ILE A 188 -25.74 30.20 5.04
C ILE A 188 -24.57 30.85 5.80
N ALA A 189 -23.97 30.12 6.74
CA ALA A 189 -22.82 30.61 7.51
C ALA A 189 -21.63 30.97 6.61
N MET A 190 -21.31 30.14 5.59
CA MET A 190 -20.24 30.42 4.64
C MET A 190 -20.49 31.69 3.82
N ALA A 191 -21.73 31.90 3.34
CA ALA A 191 -22.10 33.08 2.57
C ALA A 191 -22.08 34.36 3.42
N ASP A 192 -22.51 34.26 4.67
CA ASP A 192 -22.49 35.38 5.62
C ASP A 192 -21.04 35.75 5.98
N LEU A 193 -20.17 34.77 6.26
CA LEU A 193 -18.74 34.98 6.49
C LEU A 193 -18.06 35.64 5.28
N ARG A 194 -18.37 35.18 4.07
CA ARG A 194 -17.85 35.78 2.83
C ARG A 194 -18.27 37.24 2.71
N SER A 195 -19.55 37.54 2.92
CA SER A 195 -20.09 38.91 2.81
C SER A 195 -19.41 39.86 3.79
N ILE A 196 -19.16 39.41 5.03
CA ILE A 196 -18.43 40.17 6.04
C ILE A 196 -16.96 40.35 5.64
N ALA A 197 -16.28 39.27 5.23
CA ALA A 197 -14.88 39.30 4.84
C ALA A 197 -14.63 40.24 3.66
N GLU A 198 -15.46 40.18 2.61
CA GLU A 198 -15.37 41.07 1.46
C GLU A 198 -15.49 42.56 1.87
N CYS A 199 -16.47 42.88 2.73
CA CYS A 199 -16.66 44.25 3.24
C CYS A 199 -15.48 44.74 4.10
N MET A 200 -14.96 43.89 4.99
CA MET A 200 -13.81 44.23 5.83
C MET A 200 -12.53 44.40 5.01
N ILE A 201 -12.29 43.52 4.03
CA ILE A 201 -11.13 43.58 3.14
C ILE A 201 -11.18 44.84 2.29
N SER A 202 -12.32 45.14 1.66
CA SER A 202 -12.47 46.35 0.85
C SER A 202 -12.23 47.60 1.68
N SER A 203 -12.65 47.61 2.95
CA SER A 203 -12.51 48.73 3.89
C SER A 203 -11.11 48.87 4.50
N GLY A 204 -10.17 47.97 4.19
CA GLY A 204 -8.78 48.03 4.70
C GLY A 204 -8.55 47.33 6.06
N TYR A 205 -9.54 46.57 6.55
CA TYR A 205 -9.50 45.84 7.84
C TYR A 205 -9.30 44.32 7.64
N ALA A 206 -8.55 43.95 6.59
CA ALA A 206 -8.28 42.55 6.28
C ALA A 206 -7.55 41.83 7.42
N LYS A 207 -6.63 42.50 8.11
CA LYS A 207 -5.79 41.90 9.16
C LYS A 207 -6.61 41.41 10.34
N GLU A 208 -7.60 42.18 10.77
CA GLU A 208 -8.48 41.87 11.89
C GLU A 208 -9.37 40.68 11.55
N CYS A 209 -9.98 40.68 10.36
CA CYS A 209 -10.79 39.56 9.86
C CYS A 209 -9.99 38.26 9.78
N VAL A 210 -8.80 38.33 9.18
CA VAL A 210 -7.90 37.17 8.99
C VAL A 210 -7.40 36.63 10.32
N SER A 211 -7.07 37.51 11.28
CA SER A 211 -6.65 37.10 12.62
C SER A 211 -7.72 36.27 13.34
N ILE A 212 -8.98 36.75 13.32
CA ILE A 212 -10.12 36.04 13.93
C ILE A 212 -10.33 34.68 13.25
N TYR A 213 -10.33 34.66 11.92
CA TYR A 213 -10.48 33.43 11.14
C TYR A 213 -9.42 32.39 11.54
N LYS A 214 -8.15 32.78 11.49
CA LYS A 214 -7.01 31.91 11.77
C LYS A 214 -7.08 31.33 13.19
N ILE A 215 -7.38 32.13 14.20
CA ILE A 215 -7.46 31.67 15.60
C ILE A 215 -8.51 30.55 15.76
N ILE A 216 -9.73 30.77 15.26
CA ILE A 216 -10.82 29.82 15.45
C ILE A 216 -10.59 28.56 14.61
N ARG A 217 -10.30 28.75 13.32
CA ARG A 217 -10.13 27.63 12.38
C ARG A 217 -8.91 26.78 12.69
N LYS A 218 -7.79 27.40 13.09
CA LYS A 218 -6.61 26.67 13.56
C LYS A 218 -6.93 25.82 14.79
N SER A 219 -7.70 26.34 15.75
CA SER A 219 -8.14 25.55 16.90
C SER A 219 -8.96 24.32 16.49
N ILE A 220 -9.86 24.45 15.51
CA ILE A 220 -10.70 23.35 15.01
C ILE A 220 -9.85 22.29 14.30
N VAL A 221 -8.97 22.71 13.39
CA VAL A 221 -8.10 21.81 12.63
C VAL A 221 -7.09 21.12 13.55
N ASP A 222 -6.45 21.85 14.48
CA ASP A 222 -5.52 21.27 15.45
C ASP A 222 -6.23 20.25 16.37
N GLU A 223 -7.48 20.52 16.78
CA GLU A 223 -8.30 19.56 17.53
C GLU A 223 -8.64 18.32 16.69
N GLY A 224 -8.97 18.49 15.41
CA GLY A 224 -9.20 17.38 14.49
C GLY A 224 -7.98 16.47 14.34
N ILE A 225 -6.80 17.07 14.12
CA ILE A 225 -5.52 16.34 14.04
C ILE A 225 -5.22 15.59 15.35
N TYR A 226 -5.49 16.20 16.50
CA TYR A 226 -5.33 15.56 17.80
C TYR A 226 -6.27 14.36 17.98
N ARG A 227 -7.54 14.48 17.59
CA ARG A 227 -8.52 13.39 17.67
C ARG A 227 -8.18 12.20 16.77
N LEU A 228 -7.49 12.45 15.66
CA LEU A 228 -6.96 11.41 14.79
C LEU A 228 -5.71 10.69 15.37
N GLY A 229 -5.23 11.10 16.54
CA GLY A 229 -4.06 10.49 17.19
C GLY A 229 -2.73 10.87 16.54
N VAL A 230 -2.70 11.95 15.75
CA VAL A 230 -1.48 12.46 15.12
C VAL A 230 -0.69 13.27 16.14
N GLU A 231 0.30 12.62 16.74
CA GLU A 231 1.14 13.20 17.77
C GLU A 231 2.55 13.51 17.25
N LYS A 232 3.16 14.56 17.79
CA LYS A 232 4.57 14.84 17.56
C LYS A 232 5.44 13.84 18.32
N LEU A 233 6.02 12.89 17.60
CA LEU A 233 6.92 11.88 18.16
C LEU A 233 8.37 12.19 17.82
N SER A 234 9.26 12.07 18.80
CA SER A 234 10.70 12.20 18.60
C SER A 234 11.35 10.85 18.33
N SER A 235 12.49 10.86 17.62
CA SER A 235 13.25 9.63 17.35
C SER A 235 13.68 8.89 18.61
N SER A 236 13.99 9.63 19.69
CA SER A 236 14.39 9.05 20.97
C SER A 236 13.24 8.33 21.68
N LEU A 237 12.00 8.83 21.54
CA LEU A 237 10.81 8.21 22.11
C LEU A 237 10.44 6.94 21.34
N ILE A 238 10.45 6.99 20.01
CA ILE A 238 10.15 5.81 19.17
C ILE A 238 11.17 4.68 19.39
N ASN A 239 12.45 5.00 19.55
CA ASN A 239 13.48 3.98 19.81
C ASN A 239 13.36 3.28 21.18
N LYS A 240 12.65 3.90 22.14
CA LYS A 240 12.39 3.32 23.47
C LYS A 240 11.04 2.63 23.55
N MET A 241 10.18 2.82 22.56
CA MET A 241 8.82 2.30 22.52
C MET A 241 8.84 0.83 22.11
N ASP A 242 7.94 0.04 22.69
CA ASP A 242 7.74 -1.34 22.27
C ASP A 242 7.13 -1.40 20.86
N TRP A 243 7.47 -2.45 20.12
CA TRP A 243 7.05 -2.57 18.72
C TRP A 243 5.55 -2.70 18.57
N GLU A 244 4.86 -3.42 19.46
CA GLU A 244 3.40 -3.64 19.38
C GLU A 244 2.65 -2.30 19.48
N VAL A 245 3.15 -1.40 20.34
CA VAL A 245 2.61 -0.04 20.48
C VAL A 245 2.90 0.81 19.25
N LEU A 246 4.10 0.70 18.68
CA LEU A 246 4.46 1.42 17.46
C LEU A 246 3.62 0.95 16.26
N GLU A 247 3.36 -0.35 16.14
CA GLU A 247 2.52 -0.93 15.10
C GLU A 247 1.09 -0.38 15.18
N LEU A 248 0.51 -0.29 16.39
CA LEU A 248 -0.80 0.32 16.58
C LEU A 248 -0.81 1.81 16.17
N LYS A 249 0.24 2.56 16.52
CA LYS A 249 0.39 3.96 16.08
C LYS A 249 0.55 4.09 14.56
N ILE A 250 1.23 3.16 13.90
CA ILE A 250 1.32 3.12 12.44
C ILE A 250 -0.08 2.87 11.86
N LYS A 251 -0.83 1.89 12.35
CA LYS A 251 -2.21 1.62 11.89
C LYS A 251 -3.11 2.84 12.02
N ASN A 252 -3.12 3.48 13.19
CA ASN A 252 -3.89 4.71 13.40
C ASN A 252 -3.43 5.83 12.45
N TRP A 253 -2.13 5.93 12.18
CA TRP A 253 -1.60 6.91 11.24
C TRP A 253 -2.05 6.64 9.79
N LEU A 254 -2.13 5.38 9.36
CA LEU A 254 -2.62 5.02 8.02
C LEU A 254 -4.06 5.52 7.80
N ASP A 255 -4.92 5.37 8.81
CA ASP A 255 -6.30 5.87 8.76
C ASP A 255 -6.33 7.41 8.87
N ALA A 256 -5.51 7.98 9.75
CA ALA A 256 -5.42 9.42 9.95
C ALA A 256 -5.02 10.18 8.69
N VAL A 257 -4.12 9.64 7.84
CA VAL A 257 -3.74 10.28 6.57
C VAL A 257 -4.94 10.41 5.65
N LYS A 258 -5.70 9.32 5.47
CA LYS A 258 -6.88 9.30 4.57
C LYS A 258 -7.94 10.29 5.05
N ILE A 259 -8.23 10.30 6.35
CA ILE A 259 -9.20 11.24 6.93
C ILE A 259 -8.66 12.67 6.82
N SER A 260 -7.40 12.91 7.14
CA SER A 260 -6.81 14.25 7.10
C SER A 260 -6.85 14.86 5.69
N MET A 261 -6.55 14.08 4.64
CA MET A 261 -6.61 14.58 3.26
C MET A 261 -8.07 14.83 2.83
N ARG A 262 -8.92 13.80 2.95
CA ARG A 262 -10.28 13.83 2.39
C ARG A 262 -11.22 14.76 3.16
N THR A 263 -11.02 14.95 4.46
CA THR A 263 -11.91 15.77 5.29
C THR A 263 -11.20 17.03 5.78
N LEU A 264 -10.18 16.91 6.63
CA LEU A 264 -9.59 18.06 7.35
C LEU A 264 -9.01 19.14 6.42
N PHE A 265 -8.05 18.78 5.57
CA PHE A 265 -7.38 19.77 4.73
C PHE A 265 -8.21 20.16 3.51
N THR A 266 -8.94 19.23 2.91
CA THR A 266 -9.87 19.55 1.81
C THR A 266 -10.98 20.49 2.27
N GLY A 267 -11.64 20.21 3.39
CA GLY A 267 -12.69 21.06 3.94
C GLY A 267 -12.17 22.46 4.31
N GLU A 268 -10.99 22.56 4.93
CA GLU A 268 -10.42 23.88 5.26
C GLU A 268 -10.00 24.65 4.00
N ARG A 269 -9.50 23.98 2.96
CA ARG A 269 -9.18 24.62 1.68
C ARG A 269 -10.44 25.19 1.02
N ILE A 270 -11.51 24.41 0.95
CA ILE A 270 -12.81 24.86 0.41
C ILE A 270 -13.34 26.06 1.20
N LEU A 271 -13.25 26.03 2.53
CA LEU A 271 -13.74 27.13 3.36
C LEU A 271 -12.92 28.41 3.18
N CYS A 272 -11.58 28.30 3.19
CA CYS A 272 -10.69 29.42 2.88
C CYS A 272 -10.99 29.99 1.48
N ASP A 273 -11.22 29.12 0.51
CA ASP A 273 -11.53 29.50 -0.86
C ASP A 273 -12.86 30.25 -0.96
N HIS A 274 -13.87 29.80 -0.23
CA HIS A 274 -15.18 30.45 -0.23
C HIS A 274 -15.18 31.80 0.49
N VAL A 275 -14.64 31.85 1.72
CA VAL A 275 -14.69 33.04 2.57
C VAL A 275 -13.82 34.17 2.03
N PHE A 276 -12.64 33.84 1.47
CA PHE A 276 -11.67 34.81 0.97
C PHE A 276 -11.55 34.84 -0.55
N SER A 277 -12.66 34.60 -1.27
CA SER A 277 -12.70 34.59 -2.73
C SER A 277 -12.25 35.90 -3.40
N SER A 278 -12.21 37.00 -2.64
CA SER A 278 -11.79 38.32 -3.11
C SER A 278 -10.27 38.51 -3.14
N SER A 279 -9.48 37.63 -2.51
CA SER A 279 -8.03 37.79 -2.41
C SER A 279 -7.30 36.45 -2.29
N ASP A 280 -6.59 36.06 -3.35
CA ASP A 280 -5.83 34.81 -3.37
C ASP A 280 -4.71 34.78 -2.32
N SER A 281 -4.03 35.91 -2.09
CA SER A 281 -2.95 35.99 -1.09
C SER A 281 -3.45 35.79 0.34
N ILE A 282 -4.66 36.27 0.65
CA ILE A 282 -5.28 36.05 1.96
C ILE A 282 -5.69 34.59 2.11
N ARG A 283 -6.33 34.01 1.09
CA ARG A 283 -6.76 32.60 1.10
C ARG A 283 -5.58 31.67 1.34
N GLU A 284 -4.47 31.90 0.63
CA GLU A 284 -3.24 31.11 0.74
C GLU A 284 -2.62 31.26 2.13
N SER A 285 -2.55 32.50 2.64
CA SER A 285 -2.00 32.77 3.98
C SER A 285 -2.83 32.11 5.09
N CYS A 286 -4.17 32.18 5.02
CA CYS A 286 -5.07 31.54 5.96
C CYS A 286 -4.89 30.02 5.95
N PHE A 287 -5.05 29.39 4.79
CA PHE A 287 -4.93 27.95 4.66
C PHE A 287 -3.57 27.43 5.15
N THR A 288 -2.49 28.11 4.77
CA THR A 288 -1.14 27.72 5.19
C THR A 288 -0.96 27.80 6.70
N GLU A 289 -1.37 28.91 7.33
CA GLU A 289 -1.17 29.08 8.77
C GLU A 289 -1.97 28.06 9.60
N ILE A 290 -3.17 27.71 9.12
CA ILE A 290 -4.06 26.75 9.77
C ILE A 290 -3.53 25.31 9.60
N SER A 291 -3.18 24.90 8.37
CA SER A 291 -2.86 23.50 8.06
C SER A 291 -1.41 23.11 8.32
N LYS A 292 -0.45 24.05 8.24
CA LYS A 292 0.99 23.73 8.17
C LYS A 292 1.51 22.90 9.32
N GLN A 293 1.10 23.21 10.55
CA GLN A 293 1.58 22.48 11.72
C GLN A 293 1.08 21.03 11.72
N GLY A 294 -0.23 20.83 11.53
CA GLY A 294 -0.85 19.51 11.47
C GLY A 294 -0.28 18.65 10.34
N ALA A 295 -0.19 19.21 9.13
CA ALA A 295 0.35 18.51 7.96
C ALA A 295 1.84 18.17 8.12
N THR A 296 2.64 19.07 8.70
CA THR A 296 4.06 18.78 8.99
C THR A 296 4.19 17.65 9.99
N MET A 297 3.38 17.63 11.06
CA MET A 297 3.40 16.52 12.03
C MET A 297 3.03 15.20 11.36
N LEU A 298 1.93 15.18 10.59
CA LEU A 298 1.45 14.02 9.87
C LEU A 298 2.52 13.43 8.93
N PHE A 299 3.13 14.26 8.09
CA PHE A 299 4.14 13.79 7.13
C PHE A 299 5.55 13.64 7.70
N SER A 300 5.83 14.11 8.93
CA SER A 300 7.11 13.86 9.60
C SER A 300 7.17 12.50 10.31
N PHE A 301 6.03 11.96 10.73
CA PHE A 301 5.98 10.68 11.45
C PHE A 301 6.65 9.51 10.70
N PRO A 302 6.40 9.28 9.38
CA PRO A 302 7.05 8.21 8.64
C PRO A 302 8.57 8.31 8.58
N GLU A 303 9.12 9.53 8.48
CA GLU A 303 10.56 9.76 8.56
C GLU A 303 11.13 9.29 9.90
N VAL A 304 10.41 9.49 11.01
CA VAL A 304 10.86 9.05 12.32
C VAL A 304 10.77 7.53 12.45
N VAL A 305 9.70 6.91 11.94
CA VAL A 305 9.54 5.44 11.89
C VAL A 305 10.67 4.80 11.06
N ALA A 306 11.03 5.40 9.92
CA ALA A 306 12.12 4.91 9.06
C ALA A 306 13.49 4.89 9.76
N LYS A 307 13.69 5.71 10.80
CA LYS A 307 14.91 5.76 11.62
C LYS A 307 14.90 4.80 12.81
N SER A 308 13.78 4.14 13.07
CA SER A 308 13.64 3.19 14.19
C SER A 308 14.47 1.92 13.99
N LYS A 309 14.54 1.06 15.01
CA LYS A 309 15.27 -0.21 14.94
C LYS A 309 14.70 -1.09 13.82
N LYS A 310 15.49 -1.24 12.76
CA LYS A 310 15.20 -2.03 11.56
C LYS A 310 15.22 -3.52 11.90
N SER A 311 14.23 -4.25 11.40
CA SER A 311 14.25 -5.71 11.31
C SER A 311 13.40 -6.14 10.10
N PRO A 312 13.74 -7.25 9.44
CA PRO A 312 13.03 -7.69 8.23
C PRO A 312 11.51 -7.80 8.44
N GLU A 313 11.06 -8.26 9.60
CA GLU A 313 9.64 -8.48 9.91
C GLU A 313 8.80 -7.20 9.87
N LYS A 314 9.44 -6.03 10.05
CA LYS A 314 8.79 -4.72 10.10
C LYS A 314 8.64 -4.07 8.72
N ILE A 315 9.15 -4.71 7.68
CA ILE A 315 9.18 -4.14 6.33
C ILE A 315 7.79 -3.80 5.81
N PHE A 316 6.79 -4.63 6.15
CA PHE A 316 5.44 -4.53 5.61
C PHE A 316 4.73 -3.27 6.12
N GLN A 317 4.88 -2.94 7.41
CA GLN A 317 4.34 -1.69 7.96
C GLN A 317 5.02 -0.46 7.35
N VAL A 318 6.32 -0.53 7.06
CA VAL A 318 7.04 0.56 6.37
C VAL A 318 6.58 0.70 4.92
N LEU A 319 6.29 -0.41 4.25
CA LEU A 319 5.71 -0.44 2.91
C LEU A 319 4.29 0.13 2.91
N ASP A 320 3.44 -0.23 3.89
CA ASP A 320 2.08 0.32 4.04
C ASP A 320 2.10 1.85 4.17
N MET A 321 3.06 2.39 4.94
CA MET A 321 3.23 3.85 5.05
C MET A 321 3.67 4.48 3.73
N TYR A 322 4.58 3.83 3.00
CA TYR A 322 5.01 4.31 1.69
C TYR A 322 3.83 4.30 0.70
N THR A 323 3.09 3.20 0.62
CA THR A 323 1.89 3.03 -0.20
C THR A 323 0.89 4.13 0.10
N THR A 324 0.59 4.37 1.38
CA THR A 324 -0.42 5.37 1.78
C THR A 324 -0.07 6.77 1.29
N ILE A 325 1.19 7.21 1.40
CA ILE A 325 1.58 8.54 0.86
C ILE A 325 1.55 8.53 -0.67
N SER A 326 2.05 7.46 -1.29
CA SER A 326 2.13 7.34 -2.75
C SER A 326 0.76 7.34 -3.42
N GLU A 327 -0.22 6.64 -2.85
CA GLU A 327 -1.59 6.55 -3.39
C GLU A 327 -2.36 7.86 -3.21
N ASN A 328 -2.14 8.57 -2.09
CA ASN A 328 -2.78 9.86 -1.84
C ASN A 328 -2.00 11.04 -2.45
N TRP A 329 -0.91 10.79 -3.20
CA TRP A 329 -0.03 11.83 -3.74
C TRP A 329 -0.78 12.89 -4.59
N PRO A 330 -1.68 12.53 -5.53
CA PRO A 330 -2.38 13.52 -6.34
C PRO A 330 -3.24 14.48 -5.50
N GLU A 331 -3.87 13.96 -4.44
CA GLU A 331 -4.67 14.76 -3.51
C GLU A 331 -3.78 15.66 -2.65
N ILE A 332 -2.66 15.12 -2.14
CA ILE A 332 -1.65 15.89 -1.39
C ILE A 332 -1.12 17.06 -2.22
N GLU A 333 -0.75 16.81 -3.48
CA GLU A 333 -0.23 17.84 -4.39
C GLU A 333 -1.29 18.90 -4.71
N SER A 334 -2.54 18.47 -4.93
CA SER A 334 -3.65 19.38 -5.17
C SER A 334 -3.93 20.28 -3.96
N ILE A 335 -4.01 19.71 -2.76
CA ILE A 335 -4.32 20.43 -1.50
C ILE A 335 -3.20 21.39 -1.10
N PHE A 336 -1.93 21.03 -1.33
CA PHE A 336 -0.77 21.83 -0.92
C PHE A 336 -0.04 22.47 -2.12
N SER A 337 -0.81 22.86 -3.14
CA SER A 337 -0.34 23.44 -4.41
C SER A 337 0.31 24.83 -4.30
N PHE A 338 0.26 25.49 -3.13
CA PHE A 338 0.80 26.84 -2.96
C PHE A 338 2.30 26.83 -2.64
N ASP A 339 3.01 27.89 -3.04
CA ASP A 339 4.44 28.06 -2.74
C ASP A 339 4.69 28.10 -1.22
N SER A 340 3.79 28.74 -0.47
CA SER A 340 3.84 28.80 0.99
C SER A 340 3.67 27.44 1.68
N THR A 341 3.04 26.47 0.99
CA THR A 341 2.89 25.08 1.45
C THR A 341 3.93 24.11 0.89
N ALA A 342 4.87 24.56 0.05
CA ALA A 342 5.90 23.72 -0.57
C ALA A 342 6.76 22.92 0.44
N SER A 343 6.95 23.46 1.65
CA SER A 343 7.64 22.75 2.75
C SER A 343 6.95 21.45 3.18
N ILE A 344 5.62 21.36 3.03
CA ILE A 344 4.81 20.18 3.37
C ILE A 344 5.02 19.09 2.30
N LEU A 345 4.97 19.46 1.02
CA LEU A 345 5.27 18.56 -0.09
C LEU A 345 6.69 18.00 0.01
N SER A 346 7.66 18.88 0.32
CA SER A 346 9.05 18.49 0.55
C SER A 346 9.19 17.51 1.72
N GLN A 347 8.43 17.71 2.80
CA GLN A 347 8.41 16.79 3.95
C GLN A 347 7.83 15.42 3.56
N ALA A 348 6.72 15.37 2.82
CA ALA A 348 6.13 14.12 2.35
C ALA A 348 7.07 13.34 1.42
N ILE A 349 7.75 14.04 0.49
CA ILE A 349 8.80 13.48 -0.36
C ILE A 349 9.96 12.95 0.47
N THR A 350 10.44 13.72 1.44
CA THR A 350 11.54 13.31 2.33
C THR A 350 11.17 12.02 3.06
N SER A 351 9.93 11.92 3.56
CA SER A 351 9.41 10.71 4.18
C SER A 351 9.39 9.51 3.24
N LEU A 352 8.88 9.65 2.00
CA LEU A 352 8.95 8.58 0.99
C LEU A 352 10.38 8.11 0.73
N VAL A 353 11.34 9.05 0.60
CA VAL A 353 12.75 8.72 0.39
C VAL A 353 13.31 7.93 1.57
N ARG A 354 13.03 8.35 2.81
CA ARG A 354 13.52 7.70 4.04
C ARG A 354 12.89 6.33 4.25
N LEU A 355 11.59 6.18 3.99
CA LEU A 355 10.91 4.88 3.98
C LEU A 355 11.55 3.95 2.96
N GLY A 356 11.77 4.42 1.73
CA GLY A 356 12.44 3.67 0.68
C GLY A 356 13.85 3.22 1.08
N GLU A 357 14.68 4.12 1.62
CA GLU A 357 16.00 3.77 2.17
C GLU A 357 15.92 2.70 3.28
N SER A 358 14.92 2.79 4.15
CA SER A 358 14.69 1.80 5.22
C SER A 358 14.33 0.43 4.66
N VAL A 359 13.41 0.36 3.68
CA VAL A 359 13.04 -0.87 2.97
C VAL A 359 14.27 -1.53 2.33
N ARG A 360 15.10 -0.75 1.62
CA ARG A 360 16.34 -1.27 1.01
C ARG A 360 17.28 -1.85 2.05
N SER A 361 17.46 -1.15 3.17
CA SER A 361 18.29 -1.60 4.29
C SER A 361 17.77 -2.91 4.90
N MET A 362 16.47 -3.02 5.19
CA MET A 362 15.87 -4.22 5.77
C MET A 362 15.97 -5.43 4.83
N LEU A 363 15.86 -5.23 3.52
CA LEU A 363 16.08 -6.29 2.54
C LEU A 363 17.55 -6.77 2.48
N SER A 364 18.51 -5.86 2.61
CA SER A 364 19.92 -6.25 2.75
C SER A 364 20.21 -6.98 4.06
N ASP A 365 19.54 -6.61 5.15
CA ASP A 365 19.63 -7.32 6.43
C ASP A 365 19.02 -8.72 6.34
N PHE A 366 17.88 -8.85 5.66
CA PHE A 366 17.24 -10.14 5.36
C PHE A 366 18.14 -11.04 4.51
N GLU A 367 18.74 -10.53 3.44
CA GLU A 367 19.72 -11.25 2.63
C GLU A 367 20.91 -11.73 3.48
N SER A 368 21.44 -10.83 4.31
CA SER A 368 22.54 -11.14 5.23
C SER A 368 22.15 -12.22 6.24
N ALA A 369 20.90 -12.23 6.71
CA ALA A 369 20.39 -13.25 7.64
C ALA A 369 20.36 -14.63 6.98
N ILE A 370 19.92 -14.73 5.71
CA ILE A 370 19.96 -15.99 4.94
C ILE A 370 21.41 -16.47 4.77
N GLN A 371 22.34 -15.57 4.42
CA GLN A 371 23.75 -15.93 4.23
C GLN A 371 24.42 -16.39 5.53
N LYS A 372 24.16 -15.67 6.64
CA LYS A 372 24.77 -15.93 7.96
C LYS A 372 24.12 -17.07 8.73
N ASP A 373 22.97 -17.58 8.29
CA ASP A 373 22.31 -18.71 8.93
C ASP A 373 23.29 -19.91 9.05
N SER A 374 23.74 -20.17 10.27
CA SER A 374 24.74 -21.20 10.59
C SER A 374 24.10 -22.40 11.28
N SER A 375 22.77 -22.48 11.29
CA SER A 375 22.04 -23.59 11.90
C SER A 375 22.61 -24.91 11.38
N LYS A 376 23.17 -25.73 12.28
CA LYS A 376 23.73 -27.05 11.97
C LYS A 376 22.64 -28.13 11.84
N SER A 377 21.37 -27.75 11.96
CA SER A 377 20.25 -28.68 11.88
C SER A 377 20.16 -29.26 10.47
N LEU A 378 20.58 -30.52 10.33
CA LEU A 378 20.32 -31.29 9.12
C LEU A 378 18.88 -31.78 9.16
N VAL A 379 18.21 -31.71 8.02
CA VAL A 379 16.86 -32.23 7.85
C VAL A 379 17.01 -33.71 7.51
N LEU A 380 16.99 -34.55 8.55
CA LEU A 380 17.39 -35.96 8.47
C LEU A 380 16.52 -36.79 7.51
N ASP A 381 15.27 -36.39 7.30
CA ASP A 381 14.30 -37.01 6.38
C ASP A 381 14.41 -36.47 4.94
N GLY A 382 15.33 -35.52 4.69
CA GLY A 382 15.52 -34.87 3.39
C GLY A 382 14.42 -33.88 3.02
N GLY A 383 13.51 -33.52 3.93
CA GLY A 383 12.41 -32.58 3.71
C GLY A 383 12.82 -31.11 3.47
N VAL A 384 11.82 -30.23 3.45
CA VAL A 384 12.01 -28.78 3.23
C VAL A 384 12.66 -28.14 4.47
N HIS A 385 13.70 -27.35 4.25
CA HIS A 385 14.42 -26.66 5.32
C HIS A 385 13.63 -25.45 5.85
N PRO A 386 13.62 -25.17 7.17
CA PRO A 386 12.90 -24.01 7.73
C PRO A 386 13.29 -22.66 7.11
N VAL A 387 14.58 -22.47 6.75
CA VAL A 387 15.05 -21.26 6.07
C VAL A 387 14.36 -21.05 4.71
N THR A 388 14.04 -22.13 4.00
CA THR A 388 13.33 -22.09 2.72
C THR A 388 11.89 -21.63 2.93
N LEU A 389 11.20 -22.20 3.92
CA LEU A 389 9.83 -21.82 4.27
C LEU A 389 9.77 -20.34 4.66
N HIS A 390 10.64 -19.91 5.57
CA HIS A 390 10.68 -18.53 6.04
C HIS A 390 10.99 -17.55 4.91
N ALA A 391 12.02 -17.83 4.11
CA ALA A 391 12.42 -16.93 3.03
C ALA A 391 11.36 -16.83 1.93
N MET A 392 10.75 -17.95 1.54
CA MET A 392 9.73 -17.95 0.50
C MET A 392 8.41 -17.32 0.98
N ASN A 393 8.01 -17.52 2.24
CA ASN A 393 6.86 -16.83 2.80
C ASN A 393 7.07 -15.30 2.81
N TYR A 394 8.25 -14.86 3.25
CA TYR A 394 8.62 -13.45 3.26
C TYR A 394 8.59 -12.83 1.85
N LEU A 395 9.19 -13.49 0.87
CA LEU A 395 9.22 -13.01 -0.52
C LEU A 395 7.84 -13.04 -1.19
N SER A 396 7.00 -14.02 -0.85
CA SER A 396 5.62 -14.10 -1.32
C SER A 396 4.82 -12.87 -0.88
N LEU A 397 4.88 -12.52 0.41
CA LEU A 397 4.22 -11.31 0.94
C LEU A 397 4.81 -10.03 0.32
N LEU A 398 6.12 -10.00 0.08
CA LEU A 398 6.77 -8.85 -0.53
C LEU A 398 6.29 -8.61 -1.97
N ALA A 399 5.94 -9.67 -2.70
CA ALA A 399 5.45 -9.58 -4.08
C ALA A 399 4.11 -8.83 -4.20
N ASP A 400 3.31 -8.80 -3.13
CA ASP A 400 2.04 -8.07 -3.09
C ASP A 400 2.24 -6.54 -3.18
N TYR A 401 3.43 -6.05 -2.84
CA TYR A 401 3.83 -4.64 -2.92
C TYR A 401 4.58 -4.29 -4.22
N SER A 402 4.47 -5.13 -5.26
CA SER A 402 5.21 -4.98 -6.51
C SER A 402 5.06 -3.59 -7.18
N ASN A 403 3.86 -3.00 -7.09
CA ASN A 403 3.56 -1.66 -7.63
C ASN A 403 4.48 -0.56 -7.06
N ILE A 404 4.70 -0.55 -5.74
CA ILE A 404 5.53 0.47 -5.07
C ILE A 404 7.00 0.09 -5.02
N LEU A 405 7.32 -1.21 -5.01
CA LEU A 405 8.71 -1.68 -4.99
C LEU A 405 9.47 -1.28 -6.26
N GLY A 406 8.78 -1.12 -7.39
CA GLY A 406 9.38 -0.54 -8.60
C GLY A 406 9.98 0.83 -8.36
N ASN A 407 9.21 1.72 -7.74
CA ASN A 407 9.65 3.08 -7.41
C ASN A 407 10.79 3.05 -6.37
N ILE A 408 10.70 2.17 -5.37
CA ILE A 408 11.74 2.01 -4.36
C ILE A 408 13.03 1.46 -4.98
N PHE A 409 12.98 0.59 -5.99
CA PHE A 409 14.18 -0.06 -6.53
C PHE A 409 14.84 0.68 -7.69
N THR A 410 14.18 1.70 -8.28
CA THR A 410 14.64 2.40 -9.49
C THR A 410 16.09 2.91 -9.41
N ASP A 411 16.50 3.47 -8.26
CA ASP A 411 17.86 4.02 -8.05
C ASP A 411 18.75 3.12 -7.17
N TRP A 412 18.36 1.87 -6.90
CA TRP A 412 19.16 0.96 -6.09
C TRP A 412 20.27 0.33 -6.96
N PRO A 413 21.58 0.54 -6.69
CA PRO A 413 22.68 -0.12 -7.40
C PRO A 413 22.58 -1.65 -7.34
N HIS A 414 22.63 -2.30 -8.51
CA HIS A 414 22.44 -3.75 -8.65
C HIS A 414 23.32 -4.56 -7.69
N PRO A 415 22.85 -5.73 -7.21
CA PRO A 415 23.68 -6.61 -6.41
C PRO A 415 24.95 -6.98 -7.18
N THR A 416 26.11 -6.85 -6.55
CA THR A 416 27.39 -7.16 -7.19
C THR A 416 27.44 -8.66 -7.50
N LYS A 417 27.41 -9.02 -8.78
CA LYS A 417 27.33 -10.41 -9.29
C LYS A 417 28.52 -11.32 -8.92
N SER A 418 29.54 -10.82 -8.21
CA SER A 418 30.89 -11.37 -8.25
C SER A 418 31.19 -12.57 -7.33
N SER A 419 30.20 -13.16 -6.64
CA SER A 419 30.47 -14.24 -5.67
C SER A 419 29.53 -15.45 -5.70
N LEU A 420 28.43 -15.43 -6.48
CA LEU A 420 27.44 -16.52 -6.50
C LEU A 420 27.54 -17.35 -7.79
N PRO A 421 27.44 -18.70 -7.72
CA PRO A 421 27.56 -19.57 -8.88
C PRO A 421 26.55 -19.25 -9.98
N GLU A 422 27.05 -19.13 -11.21
CA GLU A 422 26.30 -18.86 -12.45
C GLU A 422 25.30 -19.97 -12.79
N SER A 423 25.45 -21.16 -12.19
CA SER A 423 24.64 -22.37 -12.47
C SER A 423 23.19 -22.37 -11.97
N TYR A 424 22.84 -21.37 -11.15
CA TYR A 424 21.46 -21.03 -10.75
C TYR A 424 21.00 -19.71 -11.40
N PHE A 425 21.88 -19.09 -12.19
CA PHE A 425 21.80 -17.72 -12.67
C PHE A 425 21.66 -17.64 -14.19
N ASP A 426 21.11 -18.67 -14.83
CA ASP A 426 20.61 -18.55 -16.21
C ASP A 426 19.34 -17.66 -16.21
N SER A 427 19.54 -16.39 -15.84
CA SER A 427 18.69 -15.27 -16.20
C SER A 427 18.47 -15.35 -17.72
N PRO A 428 17.30 -14.97 -18.23
CA PRO A 428 17.18 -14.75 -19.67
C PRO A 428 18.12 -13.60 -20.05
N GLN A 429 19.32 -13.93 -20.52
CA GLN A 429 19.98 -13.13 -21.56
C GLN A 429 19.24 -13.44 -22.86
N SER A 430 17.96 -13.07 -22.91
CA SER A 430 17.30 -12.82 -24.17
C SER A 430 17.19 -11.30 -24.25
N ASP A 431 17.81 -10.71 -25.25
CA ASP A 431 17.80 -9.28 -25.58
C ASP A 431 16.37 -8.75 -25.92
N GLU A 432 15.30 -9.47 -25.58
CA GLU A 432 13.93 -9.16 -26.02
C GLU A 432 12.95 -8.68 -24.94
N SER A 433 13.33 -8.61 -23.65
CA SER A 433 12.53 -7.84 -22.69
C SER A 433 13.38 -7.26 -21.55
N PRO A 434 13.17 -5.98 -21.16
CA PRO A 434 13.87 -5.43 -20.01
C PRO A 434 13.40 -6.19 -18.76
N THR A 435 14.26 -7.07 -18.23
CA THR A 435 14.02 -7.66 -16.91
C THR A 435 13.85 -6.51 -15.93
N THR A 436 12.66 -6.37 -15.36
CA THR A 436 12.34 -5.20 -14.53
C THR A 436 13.27 -5.20 -13.31
N ALA A 437 13.72 -4.03 -12.85
CA ALA A 437 14.63 -3.91 -11.70
C ALA A 437 14.10 -4.66 -10.46
N ILE A 438 12.78 -4.77 -10.32
CA ILE A 438 12.07 -5.55 -9.29
C ILE A 438 12.33 -7.05 -9.43
N SER A 439 12.18 -7.61 -10.64
CA SER A 439 12.41 -9.03 -10.90
C SER A 439 13.82 -9.45 -10.48
N MET A 440 14.83 -8.64 -10.81
CA MET A 440 16.21 -8.89 -10.40
C MET A 440 16.39 -8.85 -8.87
N ARG A 441 15.71 -7.90 -8.19
CA ARG A 441 15.78 -7.74 -6.73
C ARG A 441 15.11 -8.86 -5.97
N ILE A 442 14.04 -9.42 -6.52
CA ILE A 442 13.32 -10.56 -5.93
C ILE A 442 14.03 -11.88 -6.23
N ALA A 443 14.56 -12.05 -7.44
CA ALA A 443 15.31 -13.25 -7.82
C ALA A 443 16.61 -13.41 -6.98
N TRP A 444 17.22 -12.31 -6.55
CA TRP A 444 18.50 -12.33 -5.85
C TRP A 444 18.44 -13.03 -4.47
N PRO A 445 17.53 -12.70 -3.53
CA PRO A 445 17.37 -13.45 -2.29
C PRO A 445 17.04 -14.94 -2.50
N ILE A 446 16.26 -15.28 -3.54
CA ILE A 446 15.98 -16.68 -3.90
C ILE A 446 17.28 -17.40 -4.28
N LEU A 447 18.10 -16.78 -5.12
CA LEU A 447 19.40 -17.34 -5.46
C LEU A 447 20.31 -17.52 -4.25
N VAL A 448 20.38 -16.51 -3.37
CA VAL A 448 21.18 -16.58 -2.14
C VAL A 448 20.73 -17.76 -1.28
N LEU A 449 19.41 -17.97 -1.16
CA LEU A 449 18.82 -19.14 -0.52
C LEU A 449 19.24 -20.45 -1.22
N LEU A 450 19.14 -20.55 -2.55
CA LEU A 450 19.52 -21.75 -3.29
C LEU A 450 21.01 -22.10 -3.13
N CYS A 451 21.89 -21.11 -3.16
CA CYS A 451 23.33 -21.30 -2.92
C CYS A 451 23.61 -21.77 -1.49
N LYS A 452 22.85 -21.24 -0.51
CA LYS A 452 22.94 -21.68 0.88
C LYS A 452 22.53 -23.15 1.04
N LEU A 453 21.45 -23.56 0.36
CA LEU A 453 20.98 -24.94 0.34
C LEU A 453 21.99 -25.88 -0.33
N ASP A 454 22.64 -25.46 -1.42
CA ASP A 454 23.73 -26.21 -2.06
C ASP A 454 24.91 -26.43 -1.11
N GLY A 455 25.32 -25.40 -0.37
CA GLY A 455 26.34 -25.51 0.68
C GLY A 455 25.94 -26.49 1.79
N ARG A 456 24.67 -26.48 2.20
CA ARG A 456 24.13 -27.43 3.20
C ARG A 456 24.09 -28.86 2.66
N ALA A 457 23.72 -29.05 1.40
CA ALA A 457 23.65 -30.36 0.75
C ALA A 457 24.99 -31.12 0.80
N LYS A 458 26.12 -30.40 0.77
CA LYS A 458 27.48 -30.97 0.86
C LYS A 458 27.80 -31.63 2.21
N HIS A 459 27.02 -31.36 3.25
CA HIS A 459 27.23 -31.92 4.59
C HIS A 459 26.51 -33.25 4.83
N TYR A 460 25.63 -33.68 3.90
CA TYR A 460 25.02 -35.01 3.98
C TYR A 460 26.06 -36.08 3.65
N LYS A 461 26.15 -37.10 4.50
CA LYS A 461 27.01 -38.27 4.27
C LYS A 461 26.53 -39.09 3.07
N ASP A 462 25.22 -39.15 2.86
CA ASP A 462 24.60 -39.84 1.73
C ASP A 462 24.36 -38.85 0.58
N VAL A 463 25.03 -39.09 -0.54
CA VAL A 463 24.90 -38.27 -1.76
C VAL A 463 23.51 -38.39 -2.38
N SER A 464 22.81 -39.51 -2.23
CA SER A 464 21.43 -39.61 -2.70
C SER A 464 20.54 -38.67 -1.90
N LEU A 465 20.64 -38.69 -0.57
CA LEU A 465 19.88 -37.82 0.32
C LEU A 465 20.15 -36.33 0.08
N SER A 466 21.38 -35.95 -0.27
CA SER A 466 21.69 -34.56 -0.62
C SER A 466 20.94 -34.07 -1.86
N TYR A 467 20.78 -34.92 -2.88
CA TYR A 467 19.97 -34.60 -4.07
C TYR A 467 18.48 -34.57 -3.77
N LEU A 468 17.98 -35.47 -2.91
CA LEU A 468 16.57 -35.44 -2.49
C LEU A 468 16.25 -34.14 -1.74
N PHE A 469 17.14 -33.75 -0.81
CA PHE A 469 17.04 -32.49 -0.08
C PHE A 469 16.97 -31.29 -1.03
N LEU A 470 17.84 -31.23 -2.04
CA LEU A 470 17.83 -30.16 -3.04
C LEU A 470 16.52 -30.17 -3.87
N ALA A 471 16.06 -31.34 -4.31
CA ALA A 471 14.81 -31.48 -5.06
C ALA A 471 13.61 -30.96 -4.25
N ASN A 472 13.48 -31.38 -2.99
CA ASN A 472 12.39 -30.96 -2.09
C ASN A 472 12.38 -29.45 -1.87
N ASN A 473 13.53 -28.85 -1.60
CA ASN A 473 13.60 -27.42 -1.30
C ASN A 473 13.34 -26.57 -2.55
N ILE A 474 13.89 -26.93 -3.72
CA ILE A 474 13.64 -26.20 -4.97
C ILE A 474 12.19 -26.40 -5.41
N GLN A 475 11.62 -27.58 -5.25
CA GLN A 475 10.20 -27.81 -5.54
C GLN A 475 9.31 -26.92 -4.67
N HIS A 476 9.62 -26.76 -3.39
CA HIS A 476 8.90 -25.82 -2.54
C HIS A 476 9.03 -24.37 -3.04
N VAL A 477 10.25 -23.93 -3.41
CA VAL A 477 10.46 -22.60 -4.01
C VAL A 477 9.60 -22.41 -5.25
N VAL A 478 9.61 -23.37 -6.19
CA VAL A 478 8.81 -23.31 -7.43
C VAL A 478 7.32 -23.29 -7.13
N SER A 479 6.84 -24.15 -6.23
CA SER A 479 5.43 -24.19 -5.82
C SER A 479 4.98 -22.85 -5.22
N THR A 480 5.79 -22.25 -4.35
CA THR A 480 5.48 -20.95 -3.76
C THR A 480 5.50 -19.84 -4.81
N VAL A 481 6.43 -19.89 -5.77
CA VAL A 481 6.44 -18.93 -6.88
C VAL A 481 5.17 -19.04 -7.72
N ARG A 482 4.72 -20.24 -8.08
CA ARG A 482 3.49 -20.46 -8.85
C ARG A 482 2.20 -20.07 -8.14
N THR A 483 2.18 -20.11 -6.81
CA THR A 483 0.97 -19.86 -6.01
C THR A 483 0.88 -18.43 -5.49
N SER A 484 1.85 -17.57 -5.82
CA SER A 484 1.91 -16.18 -5.35
C SER A 484 2.16 -15.20 -6.49
N ASN A 485 2.11 -13.90 -6.19
CA ASN A 485 2.42 -12.84 -7.15
C ASN A 485 3.87 -12.87 -7.67
N LEU A 486 4.74 -13.71 -7.09
CA LEU A 486 6.09 -13.98 -7.58
C LEU A 486 6.10 -14.53 -9.01
N GLN A 487 5.06 -15.26 -9.44
CA GLN A 487 4.98 -15.79 -10.81
C GLN A 487 5.04 -14.67 -11.87
N TYR A 488 4.40 -13.53 -11.60
CA TYR A 488 4.36 -12.40 -12.52
C TYR A 488 5.67 -11.62 -12.53
N LEU A 489 6.40 -11.61 -11.41
CA LEU A 489 7.67 -10.93 -11.28
C LEU A 489 8.82 -11.73 -11.91
N LEU A 490 8.81 -13.06 -11.77
CA LEU A 490 9.89 -13.94 -12.22
C LEU A 490 9.66 -14.50 -13.63
N GLY A 491 8.41 -14.71 -14.03
CA GLY A 491 8.02 -15.19 -15.35
C GLY A 491 8.14 -16.71 -15.54
N GLU A 492 7.46 -17.22 -16.58
CA GLU A 492 7.35 -18.66 -16.85
C GLU A 492 8.71 -19.31 -17.18
N ASP A 493 9.59 -18.59 -17.88
CA ASP A 493 10.94 -19.08 -18.20
C ASP A 493 11.75 -19.41 -16.94
N TRP A 494 11.67 -18.55 -15.91
CA TRP A 494 12.34 -18.78 -14.65
C TRP A 494 11.77 -20.01 -13.93
N ILE A 495 10.45 -20.16 -13.93
CA ILE A 495 9.73 -21.28 -13.32
C ILE A 495 10.14 -22.60 -14.02
N SER A 496 10.00 -22.66 -15.34
CA SER A 496 10.33 -23.82 -16.16
C SER A 496 11.78 -24.28 -15.98
N LYS A 497 12.74 -23.34 -15.88
CA LYS A 497 14.15 -23.65 -15.61
C LYS A 497 14.35 -24.32 -14.25
N HIS A 498 13.69 -23.82 -13.21
CA HIS A 498 13.83 -24.38 -11.87
C HIS A 498 13.10 -25.73 -11.74
N GLU A 499 11.99 -25.95 -12.43
CA GLU A 499 11.36 -27.27 -12.54
C GLU A 499 12.25 -28.30 -13.23
N ASN A 500 12.92 -27.91 -14.33
CA ASN A 500 13.90 -28.75 -14.99
C ASN A 500 15.02 -29.16 -14.01
N LYS A 501 15.44 -28.22 -13.13
CA LYS A 501 16.44 -28.50 -12.09
C LYS A 501 15.94 -29.48 -11.04
N VAL A 502 14.69 -29.35 -10.59
CA VAL A 502 14.04 -30.32 -9.68
C VAL A 502 14.08 -31.71 -10.30
N ARG A 503 13.63 -31.85 -11.55
CA ARG A 503 13.63 -33.14 -12.27
C ARG A 503 15.03 -33.72 -12.42
N GLN A 504 16.05 -32.90 -12.69
CA GLN A 504 17.44 -33.34 -12.71
C GLN A 504 17.94 -33.86 -11.36
N PHE A 505 17.60 -33.19 -10.25
CA PHE A 505 17.99 -33.66 -8.92
C PHE A 505 17.24 -34.93 -8.50
N ALA A 506 15.94 -35.02 -8.79
CA ALA A 506 15.16 -36.24 -8.58
C ALA A 506 15.75 -37.43 -9.34
N ALA A 507 16.09 -37.26 -10.62
CA ALA A 507 16.73 -38.32 -11.42
C ALA A 507 18.10 -38.75 -10.88
N LYS A 508 18.91 -37.81 -10.36
CA LYS A 508 20.20 -38.11 -9.72
C LYS A 508 20.02 -38.88 -8.41
N TYR A 509 19.04 -38.48 -7.60
CA TYR A 509 18.65 -39.23 -6.40
C TYR A 509 18.25 -40.66 -6.77
N GLU A 510 17.32 -40.84 -7.71
CA GLU A 510 16.83 -42.16 -8.13
C GLU A 510 17.98 -43.07 -8.58
N ARG A 511 18.88 -42.54 -9.43
CA ARG A 511 20.04 -43.28 -9.93
C ARG A 511 20.96 -43.75 -8.80
N LEU A 512 21.18 -42.92 -7.78
CA LEU A 512 22.10 -43.25 -6.69
C LEU A 512 21.44 -44.12 -5.61
N ALA A 513 20.18 -43.85 -5.26
CA ALA A 513 19.45 -44.58 -4.24
C ALA A 513 18.99 -45.97 -4.72
N TRP A 514 18.55 -46.07 -5.98
CA TRP A 514 17.95 -47.30 -6.53
C TRP A 514 18.82 -47.97 -7.59
N GLY A 515 19.93 -47.36 -8.01
CA GLY A 515 20.81 -47.91 -9.05
C GLY A 515 21.37 -49.29 -8.71
N LYS A 516 21.73 -49.54 -7.44
CA LYS A 516 22.20 -50.86 -6.97
C LYS A 516 21.11 -51.94 -7.09
N VAL A 517 19.85 -51.56 -6.83
CA VAL A 517 18.69 -52.46 -6.94
C VAL A 517 18.42 -52.77 -8.41
N ILE A 518 18.38 -51.75 -9.26
CA ILE A 518 18.16 -51.92 -10.70
C ILE A 518 19.27 -52.77 -11.32
N ALA A 519 20.55 -52.51 -10.99
CA ALA A 519 21.69 -53.27 -11.48
C ALA A 519 21.84 -54.68 -10.87
N SER A 520 21.01 -55.03 -9.88
CA SER A 520 20.95 -56.41 -9.39
C SER A 520 20.21 -57.33 -10.36
N LEU A 521 19.34 -56.76 -11.23
CA LEU A 521 18.60 -57.48 -12.25
C LEU A 521 19.38 -57.52 -13.58
N PRO A 522 19.23 -58.60 -14.36
CA PRO A 522 19.89 -58.71 -15.66
C PRO A 522 19.23 -57.78 -16.70
N GLU A 523 20.05 -57.23 -17.61
CA GLU A 523 19.56 -56.40 -18.73
C GLU A 523 18.56 -57.16 -19.62
N ASN A 524 18.79 -58.46 -19.81
CA ASN A 524 17.84 -59.36 -20.44
C ASN A 524 17.23 -60.33 -19.40
N PRO A 525 16.06 -60.00 -18.82
CA PRO A 525 15.39 -60.86 -17.84
C PRO A 525 14.93 -62.21 -18.42
N THR A 526 14.96 -62.36 -19.74
CA THR A 526 14.54 -63.55 -20.48
C THR A 526 15.70 -64.33 -21.09
N ALA A 527 16.97 -63.96 -20.86
CA ALA A 527 18.11 -64.80 -21.25
C ALA A 527 18.04 -66.14 -20.54
N GLU A 528 18.52 -67.24 -21.13
CA GLU A 528 18.62 -68.54 -20.45
C GLU A 528 19.80 -68.54 -19.48
N ILE A 529 19.52 -68.72 -18.19
CA ILE A 529 20.52 -68.82 -17.13
C ILE A 529 20.27 -70.06 -16.29
N SER A 530 21.31 -70.54 -15.61
CA SER A 530 21.19 -71.70 -14.73
C SER A 530 20.28 -71.39 -13.53
N SER A 531 19.64 -72.43 -12.99
CA SER A 531 18.83 -72.31 -11.77
C SER A 531 19.62 -71.77 -10.57
N ALA A 532 20.93 -72.03 -10.51
CA ALA A 532 21.81 -71.51 -9.46
C ALA A 532 22.05 -70.00 -9.61
N GLU A 533 22.32 -69.53 -10.83
CA GLU A 533 22.49 -68.10 -11.14
C GLU A 533 21.20 -67.31 -10.90
N ALA A 534 20.04 -67.85 -11.27
CA ALA A 534 18.75 -67.20 -11.04
C ALA A 534 18.48 -66.99 -9.54
N ARG A 535 18.81 -67.99 -8.69
CA ARG A 535 18.70 -67.86 -7.23
C ARG A 535 19.66 -66.82 -6.65
N GLU A 536 20.86 -66.70 -7.21
CA GLU A 536 21.83 -65.68 -6.78
C GLU A 536 21.31 -64.27 -7.08
N ILE A 537 20.78 -64.06 -8.29
CA ILE A 537 20.19 -62.78 -8.72
C ILE A 537 19.01 -62.41 -7.81
N LEU A 538 18.09 -63.33 -7.53
CA LEU A 538 16.96 -63.08 -6.63
C LEU A 538 17.41 -62.72 -5.21
N ARG A 539 18.44 -63.40 -4.68
CA ARG A 539 18.99 -63.08 -3.35
C ARG A 539 19.61 -61.69 -3.33
N LYS A 540 20.42 -61.36 -4.34
CA LYS A 540 21.05 -60.05 -4.49
C LYS A 540 20.00 -58.94 -4.62
N PHE A 541 18.95 -59.17 -5.40
CA PHE A 541 17.81 -58.27 -5.52
C PHE A 541 17.16 -58.06 -4.15
N ASN A 542 16.72 -59.12 -3.46
CA ASN A 542 16.03 -59.01 -2.18
C ASN A 542 16.85 -58.22 -1.15
N SER A 543 18.14 -58.53 -1.01
CA SER A 543 19.02 -57.81 -0.08
C SER A 543 19.20 -56.35 -0.47
N SER A 544 19.38 -56.04 -1.76
CA SER A 544 19.54 -54.66 -2.22
C SER A 544 18.24 -53.84 -2.11
N PHE A 545 17.09 -54.46 -2.39
CA PHE A 545 15.78 -53.83 -2.29
C PHE A 545 15.41 -53.54 -0.84
N GLU A 546 15.64 -54.49 0.08
CA GLU A 546 15.43 -54.29 1.51
C GLU A 546 16.32 -53.18 2.08
N GLU A 547 17.61 -53.20 1.73
CA GLU A 547 18.56 -52.15 2.14
C GLU A 547 18.11 -50.77 1.64
N ALA A 548 17.71 -50.66 0.36
CA ALA A 548 17.21 -49.43 -0.20
C ALA A 548 15.89 -49.01 0.47
N TYR A 549 14.93 -49.91 0.61
CA TYR A 549 13.62 -49.61 1.18
C TYR A 549 13.71 -49.15 2.64
N LEU A 550 14.50 -49.82 3.47
CA LEU A 550 14.71 -49.41 4.87
C LEU A 550 15.37 -48.03 4.96
N LYS A 551 16.32 -47.75 4.05
CA LYS A 551 17.03 -46.48 4.03
C LYS A 551 16.18 -45.32 3.50
N GLN A 552 15.41 -45.56 2.45
CA GLN A 552 14.59 -44.55 1.79
C GLN A 552 13.18 -44.41 2.40
N GLY A 553 12.70 -45.41 3.15
CA GLY A 553 11.33 -45.47 3.69
C GLY A 553 11.03 -44.43 4.77
N MET A 554 12.05 -43.92 5.47
CA MET A 554 11.90 -42.82 6.44
C MET A 554 11.98 -41.43 5.81
N LEU A 555 12.31 -41.33 4.51
CA LEU A 555 12.44 -40.04 3.85
C LEU A 555 11.07 -39.45 3.54
N VAL A 556 11.04 -38.13 3.36
CA VAL A 556 9.82 -37.37 3.10
C VAL A 556 9.97 -36.56 1.82
N VAL A 557 8.97 -36.65 0.95
CA VAL A 557 8.79 -35.72 -0.18
C VAL A 557 7.47 -35.00 0.04
N SER A 558 7.56 -33.74 0.47
CA SER A 558 6.39 -32.95 0.91
C SER A 558 5.44 -32.66 -0.25
N ASP A 559 5.98 -32.30 -1.41
CA ASP A 559 5.19 -32.02 -2.62
C ASP A 559 4.60 -33.31 -3.18
N ARG A 560 3.27 -33.31 -3.38
CA ARG A 560 2.55 -34.50 -3.84
C ARG A 560 2.90 -34.89 -5.27
N ASN A 561 2.99 -33.92 -6.18
CA ASN A 561 3.22 -34.19 -7.59
C ASN A 561 4.63 -34.75 -7.79
N LEU A 562 5.64 -34.12 -7.18
CA LEU A 562 7.01 -34.63 -7.20
C LEU A 562 7.10 -36.03 -6.59
N ARG A 563 6.42 -36.27 -5.46
CA ARG A 563 6.41 -37.58 -4.80
C ARG A 563 5.82 -38.66 -5.71
N ASP A 564 4.68 -38.37 -6.32
CA ASP A 564 3.97 -39.32 -7.18
C ASP A 564 4.76 -39.58 -8.47
N GLU A 565 5.37 -38.54 -9.08
CA GLU A 565 6.29 -38.67 -10.23
C GLU A 565 7.49 -39.56 -9.92
N MET A 566 8.14 -39.36 -8.76
CA MET A 566 9.28 -40.17 -8.34
C MET A 566 8.90 -41.63 -8.10
N LYS A 567 7.75 -41.88 -7.46
CA LYS A 567 7.22 -43.25 -7.27
C LYS A 567 7.00 -43.95 -8.61
N VAL A 568 6.31 -43.28 -9.53
CA VAL A 568 6.02 -43.81 -10.87
C VAL A 568 7.32 -44.05 -11.64
N SER A 569 8.28 -43.13 -11.60
CA SER A 569 9.57 -43.26 -12.27
C SER A 569 10.37 -44.47 -11.76
N ILE A 570 10.44 -44.67 -10.43
CA ILE A 570 11.12 -45.82 -9.83
C ILE A 570 10.40 -47.13 -10.19
N ALA A 571 9.08 -47.18 -10.05
CA ALA A 571 8.26 -48.35 -10.39
C ALA A 571 8.43 -48.74 -11.87
N THR A 572 8.37 -47.78 -12.78
CA THR A 572 8.51 -48.00 -14.23
C THR A 572 9.87 -48.59 -14.59
N LYS A 573 10.93 -48.24 -13.86
CA LYS A 573 12.29 -48.77 -14.09
C LYS A 573 12.51 -50.16 -13.49
N LEU A 574 11.78 -50.49 -12.41
CA LEU A 574 12.05 -51.70 -11.62
C LEU A 574 11.04 -52.83 -11.88
N GLU A 575 9.74 -52.53 -11.80
CA GLU A 575 8.68 -53.53 -11.82
C GLU A 575 8.65 -54.37 -13.11
N PRO A 576 8.73 -53.80 -14.34
CA PRO A 576 8.61 -54.60 -15.55
C PRO A 576 9.77 -55.57 -15.73
N VAL A 577 10.98 -55.19 -15.30
CA VAL A 577 12.18 -56.04 -15.38
C VAL A 577 12.10 -57.14 -14.33
N TYR A 578 11.70 -56.80 -13.10
CA TYR A 578 11.54 -57.76 -12.02
C TYR A 578 10.43 -58.78 -12.32
N GLN A 579 9.26 -58.32 -12.75
CA GLN A 579 8.11 -59.17 -13.12
C GLN A 579 8.52 -60.22 -14.14
N LYS A 580 9.12 -59.80 -15.27
CA LYS A 580 9.55 -60.72 -16.33
C LYS A 580 10.56 -61.75 -15.84
N PHE A 581 11.50 -61.33 -15.00
CA PHE A 581 12.50 -62.22 -14.42
C PHE A 581 11.87 -63.21 -13.43
N TYR A 582 10.99 -62.71 -12.56
CA TYR A 582 10.24 -63.47 -11.58
C TYR A 582 9.39 -64.55 -12.24
N ASP A 583 8.58 -64.19 -13.24
CA ASP A 583 7.68 -65.11 -13.93
C ASP A 583 8.44 -66.24 -14.64
N LYS A 584 9.61 -65.93 -15.22
CA LYS A 584 10.44 -66.93 -15.91
C LYS A 584 11.10 -67.92 -14.95
N TYR A 585 11.60 -67.45 -13.80
CA TYR A 585 12.49 -68.25 -12.93
C TYR A 585 11.85 -68.77 -11.64
N ARG A 586 10.65 -68.29 -11.28
CA ARG A 586 9.86 -68.83 -10.17
C ARG A 586 9.55 -70.33 -10.32
N PRO A 587 9.03 -70.84 -11.47
CA PRO A 587 8.63 -72.25 -11.60
C PRO A 587 9.82 -73.22 -11.48
N ILE A 588 11.02 -72.76 -11.85
CA ILE A 588 12.27 -73.51 -11.82
C ILE A 588 12.83 -73.58 -10.38
N SER A 589 12.55 -72.57 -9.56
CA SER A 589 13.01 -72.48 -8.17
C SER A 589 12.12 -73.25 -7.19
N GLU A 590 10.85 -73.51 -7.54
CA GLU A 590 9.88 -74.27 -6.72
C GLU A 590 10.01 -75.80 -6.88
N ARG A 591 10.70 -76.30 -7.92
CA ARG A 591 10.76 -77.73 -8.27
C ARG A 591 11.79 -78.55 -7.46
N GLY A 592 12.52 -77.96 -6.52
CA GLY A 592 13.53 -78.65 -5.70
C GLY A 592 13.65 -78.14 -4.25
N GLU A 593 13.06 -78.90 -3.32
CA GLU A 593 13.28 -78.88 -1.86
C GLU A 593 12.77 -77.68 -0.99
N ARG A 594 12.62 -77.99 0.31
CA ARG A 594 11.86 -77.34 1.40
C ARG A 594 12.18 -75.86 1.73
N ASN A 595 12.98 -75.18 0.92
CA ASN A 595 13.57 -73.85 1.20
C ASN A 595 13.25 -72.77 0.15
N ALA A 596 12.21 -72.95 -0.68
CA ALA A 596 11.79 -71.96 -1.69
C ALA A 596 11.53 -70.55 -1.08
N ARG A 597 11.07 -70.49 0.17
CA ARG A 597 10.81 -69.24 0.93
C ARG A 597 12.06 -68.41 1.26
N LEU A 598 13.27 -69.00 1.20
CA LEU A 598 14.52 -68.28 1.48
C LEU A 598 15.04 -67.47 0.28
N TYR A 599 14.56 -67.75 -0.93
CA TYR A 599 15.09 -67.15 -2.17
C TYR A 599 14.13 -66.18 -2.86
N VAL A 600 12.83 -66.37 -2.69
CA VAL A 600 11.78 -65.50 -3.24
C VAL A 600 11.06 -64.82 -2.08
N ARG A 601 11.51 -63.61 -1.70
CA ARG A 601 11.00 -62.87 -0.53
C ARG A 601 9.95 -61.81 -0.89
N PHE A 602 10.00 -61.31 -2.12
CA PHE A 602 9.05 -60.31 -2.63
C PHE A 602 8.35 -60.86 -3.87
N SER A 603 7.03 -60.83 -3.90
CA SER A 603 6.30 -60.92 -5.17
C SER A 603 6.39 -59.58 -5.91
N PRO A 604 6.17 -59.55 -7.23
CA PRO A 604 6.09 -58.29 -7.95
C PRO A 604 5.01 -57.35 -7.39
N GLU A 605 3.89 -57.88 -6.90
CA GLU A 605 2.85 -57.12 -6.22
C GLU A 605 3.36 -56.53 -4.90
N ASP A 606 4.16 -57.28 -4.13
CA ASP A 606 4.79 -56.76 -2.91
C ASP A 606 5.73 -55.60 -3.23
N VAL A 607 6.56 -55.73 -4.28
CA VAL A 607 7.46 -54.65 -4.72
C VAL A 607 6.68 -53.38 -5.03
N GLY A 608 5.60 -53.47 -5.81
CA GLY A 608 4.75 -52.32 -6.15
C GLY A 608 4.06 -51.69 -4.92
N ASN A 609 3.61 -52.52 -3.97
CA ASN A 609 3.03 -52.03 -2.71
C ASN A 609 4.07 -51.27 -1.87
N TYR A 610 5.30 -51.80 -1.73
CA TYR A 610 6.37 -51.13 -1.00
C TYR A 610 6.78 -49.82 -1.67
N LEU A 611 6.93 -49.80 -3.00
CA LEU A 611 7.24 -48.56 -3.74
C LEU A 611 6.15 -47.50 -3.57
N SER A 612 4.88 -47.91 -3.53
CA SER A 612 3.75 -47.01 -3.32
C SER A 612 3.76 -46.34 -1.94
N ASP A 613 4.35 -46.98 -0.92
CA ASP A 613 4.46 -46.45 0.44
C ASP A 613 5.67 -45.51 0.66
N LEU A 614 6.57 -45.36 -0.34
CA LEU A 614 7.76 -44.52 -0.20
C LEU A 614 7.43 -43.04 0.07
N PHE A 615 8.38 -42.34 0.69
CA PHE A 615 8.38 -40.88 0.87
C PHE A 615 7.27 -40.31 1.77
N LEU A 616 6.57 -41.16 2.52
CA LEU A 616 5.50 -40.78 3.44
C LEU A 616 6.01 -40.54 4.89
N GLY A 617 7.31 -40.70 5.16
CA GLY A 617 7.87 -40.56 6.50
C GLY A 617 7.45 -41.64 7.50
N THR A 618 6.82 -42.73 7.03
CA THR A 618 6.34 -43.83 7.87
C THR A 618 6.79 -45.15 7.28
N ILE A 619 7.49 -45.98 8.06
CA ILE A 619 7.73 -47.38 7.71
C ILE A 619 6.59 -48.18 8.35
N LYS A 620 5.70 -48.78 7.55
CA LYS A 620 4.76 -49.79 8.06
C LYS A 620 5.58 -50.92 8.68
N SER A 621 5.29 -51.36 9.91
CA SER A 621 6.03 -52.43 10.59
C SER A 621 6.16 -53.63 9.66
N ILE A 622 7.39 -53.90 9.23
CA ILE A 622 7.65 -54.92 8.21
C ILE A 622 7.99 -56.21 8.93
N ASP A 623 7.02 -57.11 9.01
CA ASP A 623 7.25 -58.45 9.52
C ASP A 623 7.81 -59.31 8.38
N TRP A 624 9.11 -59.16 8.16
CA TRP A 624 9.88 -59.78 7.08
C TRP A 624 9.83 -61.32 7.03
N GLY A 625 9.21 -61.97 8.02
CA GLY A 625 9.06 -63.42 8.16
C GLY A 625 7.68 -64.00 7.81
N SER A 626 6.67 -63.17 7.53
CA SER A 626 5.30 -63.65 7.32
C SER A 626 4.60 -62.93 6.16
N SER A 627 4.42 -63.58 5.01
CA SER A 627 3.48 -63.08 4.00
C SER A 627 2.04 -63.12 4.53
N PRO A 628 1.20 -62.12 4.24
CA PRO A 628 -0.22 -62.19 4.56
C PRO A 628 -0.88 -63.24 3.67
N SER A 629 -1.59 -64.18 4.29
CA SER A 629 -2.51 -65.06 3.57
C SER A 629 -3.53 -64.21 2.80
N SER A 630 -3.65 -64.48 1.51
CA SER A 630 -4.72 -64.01 0.63
C SER A 630 -6.07 -63.96 1.34
N SER A 631 -6.56 -62.76 1.63
CA SER A 631 -7.98 -62.55 1.91
C SER A 631 -8.60 -61.92 0.67
N SER A 632 -9.40 -62.75 0.02
CA SER A 632 -10.29 -62.42 -1.08
C SER A 632 -11.09 -61.15 -0.80
N SER A 633 -11.13 -60.27 -1.78
CA SER A 633 -12.13 -59.22 -1.93
C SER A 633 -13.53 -59.76 -1.62
N SER A 634 -14.18 -59.20 -0.61
CA SER A 634 -15.64 -59.20 -0.53
C SER A 634 -16.10 -57.74 -0.47
N SER A 635 -16.73 -57.34 -1.56
CA SER A 635 -17.48 -56.11 -1.71
C SER A 635 -18.68 -56.14 -0.76
N HIS A 636 -18.65 -55.31 0.28
CA HIS A 636 -19.87 -54.92 0.98
C HIS A 636 -19.94 -53.40 1.09
N TRP A 637 -20.69 -52.83 0.13
CA TRP A 637 -21.40 -51.58 0.27
C TRP A 637 -22.12 -51.55 1.62
N ARG A 638 -21.67 -50.72 2.57
CA ARG A 638 -22.49 -50.36 3.73
C ARG A 638 -23.28 -49.10 3.42
N ARG A 639 -24.54 -49.39 3.15
CA ARG A 639 -25.68 -48.49 3.09
C ARG A 639 -25.77 -47.67 4.37
N ASP A 640 -25.99 -46.38 4.16
CA ASP A 640 -26.49 -45.41 5.10
C ASP A 640 -27.86 -45.85 5.66
N GLN A 641 -28.03 -45.81 6.99
CA GLN A 641 -29.32 -45.66 7.68
C GLN A 641 -29.11 -45.49 9.21
N SER A 642 -29.24 -44.23 9.65
CA SER A 642 -30.06 -43.77 10.79
C SER A 642 -30.55 -44.83 11.80
N THR A 643 -30.25 -44.64 13.10
CA THR A 643 -31.30 -44.39 14.10
C THR A 643 -30.76 -43.95 15.47
N ARG A 644 -31.33 -42.84 15.93
CA ARG A 644 -31.54 -42.33 17.30
C ARG A 644 -31.24 -43.29 18.47
N ARG A 645 -30.48 -42.79 19.45
CA ARG A 645 -31.00 -42.37 20.75
C ARG A 645 -30.21 -41.20 21.30
#